data_AF-A0A2K3P0W3-F1
#
_entry.id   AF-A0A2K3P0W3-F1
#
_cell.length_a   1.000
_cell.length_b   1.000
_cell.length_c   1.000
_cell.angle_alpha   90.00
_cell.angle_beta   90.00
_cell.angle_gamma   90.00
#
_symmetry.space_group_name_H-M   'P 1'
#
loop_
_entity.id
_entity.type
_entity.pdbx_description
1 polymer ?
#
loop_
_entity_poly.entity_id
_entity_poly.type
_entity_poly.pdbx_seq_one_letter_code
_entity_poly.pdbx_strand_id
1 'polypeptide(L)'
;VEVAIRDNAQRLYASKLKSISRDIDTEQLVTLREAQRLYRLSDQVAENLFKEHTRKMIAEIISVALNILKSRTRTVPGVIEAVEELDKILAFNDLLISLKNHADVDRFARGVGPVSLLGGKYDGDRKIIEDLKLLYRAYVTNALTGGHMEDNKLAALTQLRNIFGLGIREAEEITIDVTSKVYRKHLAKAFSGGELEMADSKAAFLQSLCDELHFDPQKACKIHEEIYRQKLQHLVTDGELSEEGAAALLRLRVMLCIPQNTVEAAHLDICGSFFGKVVMEAIASGVDGFDAEVRKSVRKAAHGLQLTREIAMSIASKAVRKMFITYIKRARGAEDSNESAKELKKMIAFNRLVVTELVKDIKGESDDVSAEELVEGVSKIEDEEWDALPTLRKTNPDKELIEKMGKPGQTEINLKDDLPGRDRTDLYKTYLLYCLTGDVTKIPFGAQIATKKNDSEFIFLNQLGGILGMSVKEIVDVHRSLAEQAFRQQAEVILADGQLTKAKVEQLINLQKEVGLPEEYAQKVIKSITTTKMAAAIETAVTQGQLNIKQIRELKESGVDLDNMVSNNMRELLFKKTVGDIFSSGSGEFDEEEVYENIPSDLNISKEKSRDVVRQLAQSRLSNSFIQAVALLRQRNHRGVVSSLNDILACDKAMPSHPLSWELSEELADLYTIFIKSNPTPEKLTRLQHLLGIRDSTAAALQEMRGRLINTAVEEEEFVF
;
A
#
# COMPACT_ATOMS: atom_id res chain seq x y z
N VAL A 1 4.79 -3.47 76.78
CA VAL A 1 6.02 -3.80 77.57
C VAL A 1 7.08 -4.46 76.69
N GLU A 2 6.76 -5.54 75.97
CA GLU A 2 7.73 -6.25 75.10
C GLU A 2 8.37 -5.39 74.00
N VAL A 3 7.60 -4.48 73.37
CA VAL A 3 8.12 -3.51 72.39
C VAL A 3 9.15 -2.58 73.02
N ALA A 4 8.89 -2.07 74.23
CA ALA A 4 9.82 -1.18 74.94
C ALA A 4 11.11 -1.89 75.39
N ILE A 5 11.02 -3.16 75.78
CA ILE A 5 12.20 -3.99 76.11
C ILE A 5 13.06 -4.21 74.86
N ARG A 6 12.43 -4.52 73.73
CA ARG A 6 13.10 -4.68 72.44
C ARG A 6 13.78 -3.39 71.99
N ASP A 7 13.09 -2.26 72.08
CA ASP A 7 13.65 -0.95 71.71
C ASP A 7 14.83 -0.54 72.61
N ASN A 8 14.76 -0.84 73.91
CA ASN A 8 15.87 -0.57 74.83
C ASN A 8 17.08 -1.46 74.54
N ALA A 9 16.85 -2.76 74.30
CA ALA A 9 17.91 -3.69 73.88
C ALA A 9 18.58 -3.25 72.57
N GLN A 10 17.79 -2.79 71.59
CA GLN A 10 18.31 -2.23 70.34
C GLN A 10 19.17 -0.99 70.57
N ARG A 11 18.75 -0.06 71.44
CA ARG A 11 19.53 1.15 71.78
C ARG A 11 20.85 0.81 72.49
N LEU A 12 20.83 -0.14 73.42
CA LEU A 12 22.03 -0.60 74.12
C LEU A 12 23.02 -1.28 73.17
N TYR A 13 22.53 -2.10 72.25
CA TYR A 13 23.35 -2.71 71.21
C TYR A 13 23.90 -1.68 70.23
N ALA A 14 23.07 -0.72 69.79
CA ALA A 14 23.52 0.39 68.94
C ALA A 14 24.58 1.27 69.62
N SER A 15 24.51 1.45 70.94
CA SER A 15 25.55 2.16 71.70
C SER A 15 26.88 1.41 71.72
N LYS A 16 26.85 0.07 71.76
CA LYS A 16 28.05 -0.77 71.63
C LYS A 16 28.58 -0.85 70.20
N LEU A 17 27.71 -0.75 69.19
CA LEU A 17 28.16 -0.67 67.81
C LEU A 17 28.97 0.61 67.53
N LYS A 18 28.64 1.72 68.21
CA LYS A 18 29.39 2.99 68.09
C LYS A 18 30.85 2.93 68.54
N SER A 19 31.24 1.96 69.37
CA SER A 19 32.65 1.78 69.76
C SER A 19 33.47 1.02 68.73
N ILE A 20 32.85 0.48 67.68
CA ILE A 20 33.53 -0.17 66.57
C ILE A 20 33.99 0.91 65.59
N SER A 21 35.30 1.00 65.40
CA SER A 21 35.94 1.92 64.46
C SER A 21 36.29 1.20 63.14
N ARG A 22 37.14 1.83 62.33
CA ARG A 22 37.55 1.34 61.00
C ARG A 22 38.40 0.06 61.07
N ASP A 23 39.08 -0.16 62.18
CA ASP A 23 39.93 -1.33 62.42
C ASP A 23 39.13 -2.34 63.26
N ILE A 24 38.48 -3.27 62.58
CA ILE A 24 37.65 -4.28 63.24
C ILE A 24 38.52 -5.47 63.61
N ASP A 25 38.70 -5.67 64.90
CA ASP A 25 39.37 -6.85 65.44
C ASP A 25 38.38 -8.01 65.69
N THR A 26 38.89 -9.24 65.61
CA THR A 26 38.12 -10.46 65.90
C THR A 26 37.53 -10.46 67.31
N GLU A 27 38.26 -9.92 68.29
CA GLU A 27 37.81 -9.77 69.67
C GLU A 27 36.63 -8.81 69.81
N GLN A 28 36.60 -7.73 69.03
CA GLN A 28 35.50 -6.79 69.00
C GLN A 28 34.23 -7.44 68.42
N LEU A 29 34.36 -8.29 67.40
CA LEU A 29 33.23 -9.02 66.84
C LEU A 29 32.66 -10.08 67.79
N VAL A 30 33.52 -10.73 68.58
CA VAL A 30 33.09 -11.71 69.61
C VAL A 30 32.38 -11.00 70.77
N THR A 31 32.92 -9.89 71.27
CA THR A 31 32.29 -9.11 72.36
C THR A 31 30.94 -8.52 71.98
N LEU A 32 30.73 -8.18 70.70
CA LEU A 32 29.42 -7.80 70.17
C LEU A 32 28.44 -8.98 70.14
N ARG A 33 28.90 -10.17 69.75
CA ARG A 33 28.06 -11.38 69.78
C ARG A 33 27.64 -11.74 71.20
N GLU A 34 28.53 -11.60 72.16
CA GLU A 34 28.23 -11.77 73.59
C GLU A 34 27.24 -10.72 74.09
N ALA A 35 27.45 -9.45 73.73
CA ALA A 35 26.52 -8.37 74.05
C ALA A 35 25.11 -8.60 73.47
N GLN A 36 25.03 -9.09 72.22
CA GLN A 36 23.77 -9.45 71.58
C GLN A 36 23.01 -10.52 72.41
N ARG A 37 23.71 -11.57 72.83
CA ARG A 37 23.15 -12.66 73.65
C ARG A 37 22.70 -12.15 75.02
N LEU A 38 23.48 -11.27 75.65
CA LEU A 38 23.14 -10.63 76.93
C LEU A 38 21.86 -9.78 76.83
N TYR A 39 21.68 -9.06 75.72
CA TYR A 39 20.49 -8.22 75.50
C TYR A 39 19.28 -8.97 74.93
N ARG A 40 19.40 -10.29 74.71
CA ARG A 40 18.35 -11.15 74.12
C ARG A 40 17.80 -10.60 72.79
N LEU A 41 18.67 -10.01 71.98
CA LEU A 41 18.32 -9.53 70.64
C LEU A 41 18.31 -10.68 69.64
N SER A 42 17.31 -10.71 68.76
CA SER A 42 17.26 -11.67 67.66
C SER A 42 18.41 -11.46 66.68
N ASP A 43 18.89 -12.55 66.08
CA ASP A 43 19.98 -12.53 65.09
C ASP A 43 19.66 -11.60 63.91
N GLN A 44 18.41 -11.55 63.44
CA GLN A 44 17.96 -10.63 62.39
C GLN A 44 18.08 -9.15 62.78
N VAL A 45 17.71 -8.78 64.00
CA VAL A 45 17.75 -7.38 64.45
C VAL A 45 19.19 -6.93 64.66
N ALA A 46 20.04 -7.80 65.22
CA ALA A 46 21.45 -7.52 65.41
C ALA A 46 22.20 -7.39 64.07
N GLU A 47 21.88 -8.25 63.10
CA GLU A 47 22.40 -8.19 61.74
C GLU A 47 22.03 -6.88 61.04
N ASN A 48 20.76 -6.46 61.14
CA ASN A 48 20.31 -5.21 60.53
C ASN A 48 20.99 -3.99 61.18
N LEU A 49 21.14 -3.96 62.50
CA LEU A 49 21.82 -2.87 63.20
C LEU A 49 23.31 -2.81 62.86
N PHE A 50 23.98 -3.96 62.72
CA PHE A 50 25.38 -4.01 62.30
C PHE A 50 25.56 -3.51 60.87
N LYS A 51 24.73 -3.97 59.92
CA LYS A 51 24.72 -3.48 58.53
C LYS A 51 24.40 -1.99 58.43
N GLU A 52 23.50 -1.47 59.28
CA GLU A 52 23.19 -0.05 59.32
C GLU A 52 24.37 0.79 59.83
N HIS A 53 25.11 0.29 60.82
CA HIS A 53 26.31 0.94 61.35
C HIS A 53 27.43 0.99 60.31
N THR A 54 27.75 -0.14 59.66
CA THR A 54 28.78 -0.18 58.60
C THR A 54 28.40 0.71 57.41
N ARG A 55 27.11 0.75 57.05
CA ARG A 55 26.62 1.66 56.00
C ARG A 55 26.76 3.14 56.39
N LYS A 56 26.49 3.52 57.65
CA LYS A 56 26.67 4.90 58.13
C LYS A 56 28.14 5.33 58.07
N MET A 57 29.07 4.44 58.44
CA MET A 57 30.50 4.73 58.36
C MET A 57 30.96 4.97 56.91
N ILE A 58 30.54 4.12 55.97
CA ILE A 58 30.87 4.32 54.54
C ILE A 58 30.23 5.61 54.00
N ALA A 59 28.99 5.91 54.40
CA ALA A 59 28.32 7.14 54.01
C ALA A 59 29.08 8.41 54.46
N GLU A 60 29.65 8.41 55.65
CA GLU A 60 30.47 9.52 56.14
C GLU A 60 31.72 9.70 55.28
N ILE A 61 32.43 8.62 54.94
CA ILE A 61 33.63 8.67 54.08
C ILE A 61 33.26 9.17 52.66
N ILE A 62 32.15 8.67 52.11
CA ILE A 62 31.63 9.14 50.82
C ILE A 62 31.30 10.64 50.86
N SER A 63 30.71 11.13 51.95
CA SER A 63 30.42 12.56 52.09
C SER A 63 31.68 13.42 52.11
N VAL A 64 32.76 12.93 52.74
CA VAL A 64 34.08 13.58 52.72
C VAL A 64 34.65 13.60 51.29
N ALA A 65 34.66 12.44 50.61
CA ALA A 65 35.13 12.33 49.23
C ALA A 65 34.33 13.22 48.26
N LEU A 66 33.01 13.31 48.43
CA LEU A 66 32.14 14.20 47.65
C LEU A 66 32.42 15.67 47.91
N ASN A 67 32.65 16.07 49.17
CA ASN A 67 32.97 17.45 49.50
C ASN A 67 34.31 17.88 48.88
N ILE A 68 35.31 16.97 48.86
CA ILE A 68 36.58 17.19 48.18
C ILE A 68 36.35 17.43 46.68
N LEU A 69 35.60 16.54 46.00
CA LEU A 69 35.32 16.65 44.56
C LEU A 69 34.42 17.83 44.15
N LYS A 70 33.50 18.24 45.02
CA LYS A 70 32.56 19.35 44.78
C LYS A 70 33.14 20.72 45.18
N SER A 71 34.25 20.75 45.91
CA SER A 71 34.94 22.00 46.23
C SER A 71 35.41 22.70 44.94
N ARG A 72 35.53 24.05 44.98
CA ARG A 72 35.75 24.93 43.82
C ARG A 72 37.04 24.66 43.02
N THR A 73 37.90 23.76 43.48
CA THR A 73 39.13 23.33 42.83
C THR A 73 38.98 21.91 42.28
N ARG A 74 38.39 21.78 41.08
CA ARG A 74 38.52 20.56 40.24
C ARG A 74 39.96 20.46 39.70
N THR A 75 40.94 20.38 40.59
CA THR A 75 42.35 20.19 40.23
C THR A 75 42.67 18.70 40.30
N VAL A 76 43.62 18.23 39.49
CA VAL A 76 44.08 16.83 39.47
C VAL A 76 44.42 16.29 40.88
N PRO A 77 45.02 17.08 41.81
CA PRO A 77 45.24 16.67 43.20
C PRO A 77 43.96 16.32 43.97
N GLY A 78 42.87 17.07 43.81
CA GLY A 78 41.60 16.80 44.51
C GLY A 78 40.91 15.50 44.06
N VAL A 79 41.21 15.01 42.85
CA VAL A 79 40.73 13.70 42.38
C VAL A 79 41.52 12.56 43.04
N ILE A 80 42.82 12.75 43.25
CA ILE A 80 43.69 11.76 43.92
C ILE A 80 43.27 11.63 45.39
N GLU A 81 43.11 12.75 46.10
CA GLU A 81 42.68 12.77 47.51
C GLU A 81 41.29 12.13 47.71
N ALA A 82 40.35 12.36 46.80
CA ALA A 82 39.04 11.72 46.84
C ALA A 82 39.12 10.20 46.59
N VAL A 83 40.07 9.74 45.77
CA VAL A 83 40.29 8.32 45.48
C VAL A 83 40.97 7.61 46.65
N GLU A 84 41.89 8.26 47.36
CA GLU A 84 42.47 7.71 48.61
C GLU A 84 41.39 7.44 49.67
N GLU A 85 40.36 8.28 49.77
CA GLU A 85 39.21 8.01 50.64
C GLU A 85 38.36 6.83 50.15
N LEU A 86 38.27 6.60 48.83
CA LEU A 86 37.61 5.42 48.26
C LEU A 86 38.42 4.14 48.50
N ASP A 87 39.76 4.21 48.43
CA ASP A 87 40.62 3.07 48.75
C ASP A 87 40.51 2.65 50.23
N LYS A 88 40.28 3.60 51.14
CA LYS A 88 39.94 3.29 52.55
C LYS A 88 38.63 2.50 52.67
N ILE A 89 37.62 2.81 51.85
CA ILE A 89 36.36 2.05 51.81
C ILE A 89 36.59 0.64 51.28
N LEU A 90 37.42 0.49 50.25
CA LEU A 90 37.76 -0.81 49.66
C LEU A 90 38.51 -1.70 50.67
N ALA A 91 39.55 -1.17 51.31
CA ALA A 91 40.33 -1.88 52.33
C ALA A 91 39.44 -2.34 53.50
N PHE A 92 38.51 -1.49 53.95
CA PHE A 92 37.54 -1.84 54.98
C PHE A 92 36.59 -2.95 54.54
N ASN A 93 36.12 -2.92 53.28
CA ASN A 93 35.27 -3.95 52.73
C ASN A 93 36.00 -5.29 52.56
N ASP A 94 37.27 -5.28 52.14
CA ASP A 94 38.11 -6.48 52.06
C ASP A 94 38.36 -7.10 53.44
N LEU A 95 38.56 -6.27 54.47
CA LEU A 95 38.64 -6.73 55.86
C LEU A 95 37.35 -7.45 56.28
N LEU A 96 36.18 -6.88 55.98
CA LEU A 96 34.90 -7.52 56.29
C LEU A 96 34.66 -8.82 55.51
N ILE A 97 35.12 -8.90 54.25
CA ILE A 97 35.04 -10.12 53.43
C ILE A 97 35.97 -11.21 54.00
N SER A 98 37.20 -10.86 54.38
CA SER A 98 38.13 -11.82 54.99
C SER A 98 37.62 -12.35 56.33
N LEU A 99 37.03 -11.47 57.17
CA LEU A 99 36.41 -11.85 58.45
C LEU A 99 35.18 -12.75 58.26
N LYS A 100 34.43 -12.57 57.17
CA LYS A 100 33.31 -13.46 56.81
C LYS A 100 33.78 -14.85 56.38
N ASN A 101 35.00 -14.99 55.87
CA ASN A 101 35.57 -16.25 55.40
C ASN A 101 36.46 -16.93 56.47
N HIS A 102 36.52 -16.38 57.69
CA HIS A 102 37.34 -16.90 58.79
C HIS A 102 36.78 -18.20 59.38
N ALA A 103 37.62 -19.01 60.05
CA ALA A 103 37.17 -20.27 60.66
C ALA A 103 36.18 -20.07 61.84
N ASP A 104 36.27 -18.93 62.52
CA ASP A 104 35.47 -18.59 63.72
C ASP A 104 34.19 -17.77 63.43
N VAL A 105 33.69 -17.77 62.19
CA VAL A 105 32.54 -16.94 61.76
C VAL A 105 31.29 -17.13 62.62
N ASP A 106 31.09 -18.32 63.20
CA ASP A 106 29.96 -18.60 64.10
C ASP A 106 30.03 -17.88 65.45
N ARG A 107 31.23 -17.44 65.85
CA ARG A 107 31.48 -16.69 67.08
C ARG A 107 31.39 -15.18 66.87
N PHE A 108 31.41 -14.71 65.62
CA PHE A 108 31.33 -13.28 65.30
C PHE A 108 29.90 -12.74 65.35
N ALA A 109 29.79 -11.42 65.44
CA ALA A 109 28.53 -10.70 65.32
C ALA A 109 27.82 -11.07 64.01
N ARG A 110 26.51 -11.30 64.06
CA ARG A 110 25.72 -11.56 62.84
C ARG A 110 25.69 -10.29 61.99
N GLY A 111 25.85 -10.44 60.68
CA GLY A 111 25.87 -9.34 59.71
C GLY A 111 27.25 -8.95 59.17
N VAL A 112 28.33 -9.64 59.56
CA VAL A 112 29.66 -9.49 58.94
C VAL A 112 29.61 -9.97 57.48
N GLY A 113 29.94 -9.09 56.55
CA GLY A 113 29.92 -9.37 55.13
C GLY A 113 30.12 -8.10 54.29
N PRO A 114 30.12 -8.24 52.95
CA PRO A 114 30.37 -7.12 52.06
C PRO A 114 29.33 -6.03 52.28
N VAL A 115 29.78 -4.78 52.29
CA VAL A 115 28.90 -3.64 52.56
C VAL A 115 28.24 -3.20 51.26
N SER A 116 26.94 -2.88 51.34
CA SER A 116 26.21 -2.27 50.24
C SER A 116 25.40 -1.08 50.75
N LEU A 117 25.42 0.00 49.97
CA LEU A 117 24.65 1.21 50.24
C LEU A 117 23.16 1.05 49.90
N LEU A 118 22.78 -0.05 49.23
CA LEU A 118 21.39 -0.43 48.94
C LEU A 118 20.58 -0.56 50.24
N GLY A 119 19.38 0.04 50.28
CA GLY A 119 18.52 0.12 51.46
C GLY A 119 18.94 1.15 52.53
N GLY A 120 19.77 2.15 52.17
CA GLY A 120 20.23 3.23 53.07
C GLY A 120 19.82 4.64 52.62
N LYS A 121 20.44 5.66 53.22
CA LYS A 121 20.21 7.09 52.86
C LYS A 121 20.50 7.44 51.39
N TYR A 122 21.21 6.55 50.69
CA TYR A 122 21.61 6.70 49.29
C TYR A 122 20.67 5.97 48.32
N ASP A 123 19.61 5.35 48.84
CA ASP A 123 18.60 4.62 48.06
C ASP A 123 17.37 5.52 47.82
N GLY A 124 17.08 5.82 46.55
CA GLY A 124 15.86 6.51 46.11
C GLY A 124 15.98 7.96 45.58
N ASP A 125 17.07 8.69 45.86
CA ASP A 125 17.27 10.05 45.31
C ASP A 125 18.20 10.05 44.09
N ARG A 126 17.71 10.53 42.95
CA ARG A 126 18.47 10.63 41.68
C ARG A 126 19.75 11.45 41.85
N LYS A 127 19.74 12.51 42.66
CA LYS A 127 20.92 13.37 42.88
C LYS A 127 22.02 12.63 43.63
N ILE A 128 21.63 11.76 44.56
CA ILE A 128 22.59 11.00 45.37
C ILE A 128 23.22 9.88 44.52
N ILE A 129 22.45 9.27 43.62
CA ILE A 129 22.98 8.31 42.66
C ILE A 129 23.95 9.00 41.67
N GLU A 130 23.64 10.22 41.22
CA GLU A 130 24.56 11.02 40.38
C GLU A 130 25.88 11.35 41.09
N ASP A 131 25.83 11.62 42.39
CA ASP A 131 27.03 11.84 43.22
C ASP A 131 27.91 10.58 43.32
N LEU A 132 27.29 9.41 43.51
CA LEU A 132 28.01 8.12 43.49
C LEU A 132 28.60 7.82 42.12
N LYS A 133 27.87 8.13 41.03
CA LYS A 133 28.38 8.04 39.65
C LYS A 133 29.56 8.98 39.42
N LEU A 134 29.55 10.17 40.02
CA LEU A 134 30.66 11.12 39.94
C LEU A 134 31.92 10.59 40.63
N LEU A 135 31.78 10.00 41.83
CA LEU A 135 32.88 9.33 42.53
C LEU A 135 33.43 8.14 41.74
N TYR A 136 32.54 7.30 41.21
CA TYR A 136 32.93 6.18 40.37
C TYR A 136 33.69 6.64 39.12
N ARG A 137 33.21 7.70 38.44
CA ARG A 137 33.92 8.34 37.31
C ARG A 137 35.29 8.88 37.72
N ALA A 138 35.40 9.51 38.89
CA ALA A 138 36.67 10.03 39.41
C ALA A 138 37.68 8.90 39.67
N TYR A 139 37.23 7.78 40.25
CA TYR A 139 38.06 6.59 40.46
C TYR A 139 38.56 5.99 39.14
N VAL A 140 37.67 5.78 38.16
CA VAL A 140 38.06 5.29 36.81
C VAL A 140 39.07 6.25 36.17
N THR A 141 38.85 7.57 36.30
CA THR A 141 39.75 8.58 35.73
C THR A 141 41.13 8.51 36.37
N ASN A 142 41.21 8.41 37.70
CA ASN A 142 42.47 8.28 38.42
C ASN A 142 43.19 6.98 38.05
N ALA A 143 42.45 5.88 37.94
CA ALA A 143 43.00 4.58 37.63
C ALA A 143 43.68 4.53 36.25
N LEU A 144 43.26 5.39 35.32
CA LEU A 144 43.80 5.52 33.97
C LEU A 144 44.84 6.66 33.81
N THR A 145 45.18 7.40 34.87
CA THR A 145 46.18 8.49 34.80
C THR A 145 47.58 8.01 34.43
N GLY A 146 47.93 6.76 34.79
CA GLY A 146 49.20 6.12 34.46
C GLY A 146 49.29 5.57 33.05
N GLY A 147 48.27 5.78 32.20
CA GLY A 147 48.24 5.29 30.81
C GLY A 147 47.85 3.81 30.66
N HIS A 148 47.85 3.03 31.74
CA HIS A 148 47.39 1.64 31.75
C HIS A 148 46.38 1.39 32.87
N MET A 149 45.52 0.38 32.65
CA MET A 149 44.52 -0.06 33.61
C MET A 149 45.04 -1.31 34.34
N GLU A 150 45.40 -1.18 35.63
CA GLU A 150 45.89 -2.30 36.46
C GLU A 150 44.76 -3.27 36.83
N ASP A 151 45.06 -4.58 36.87
CA ASP A 151 44.13 -5.64 37.29
C ASP A 151 43.58 -5.42 38.71
N ASN A 152 44.43 -4.93 39.63
CA ASN A 152 44.03 -4.61 40.99
C ASN A 152 42.96 -3.50 41.04
N LYS A 153 43.07 -2.51 40.14
CA LYS A 153 42.11 -1.41 40.03
C LYS A 153 40.82 -1.84 39.33
N LEU A 154 40.87 -2.83 38.43
CA LEU A 154 39.66 -3.45 37.86
C LEU A 154 38.86 -4.24 38.90
N ALA A 155 39.55 -4.99 39.76
CA ALA A 155 38.92 -5.66 40.90
C ALA A 155 38.28 -4.65 41.86
N ALA A 156 39.00 -3.57 42.19
CA ALA A 156 38.50 -2.46 43.00
C ALA A 156 37.27 -1.77 42.39
N LEU A 157 37.24 -1.53 41.07
CA LEU A 157 36.07 -0.98 40.38
C LEU A 157 34.84 -1.88 40.49
N THR A 158 35.04 -3.20 40.39
CA THR A 158 33.97 -4.19 40.54
C THR A 158 33.42 -4.18 41.98
N GLN A 159 34.30 -4.06 42.97
CA GLN A 159 33.91 -3.92 44.38
C GLN A 159 33.19 -2.60 44.64
N LEU A 160 33.71 -1.46 44.17
CA LEU A 160 33.08 -0.15 44.30
C LEU A 160 31.69 -0.12 43.66
N ARG A 161 31.52 -0.75 42.48
CA ARG A 161 30.20 -0.91 41.85
C ARG A 161 29.22 -1.62 42.79
N ASN A 162 29.66 -2.72 43.42
CA ASN A 162 28.82 -3.51 44.33
C ASN A 162 28.50 -2.74 45.64
N ILE A 163 29.47 -1.97 46.16
CA ILE A 163 29.30 -1.13 47.35
C ILE A 163 28.31 0.01 47.06
N PHE A 164 28.48 0.72 45.94
CA PHE A 164 27.60 1.80 45.52
C PHE A 164 26.24 1.32 45.04
N GLY A 165 26.09 0.04 44.71
CA GLY A 165 24.84 -0.50 44.18
C GLY A 165 24.53 -0.01 42.77
N LEU A 166 25.55 0.37 42.00
CA LEU A 166 25.38 0.82 40.62
C LEU A 166 24.99 -0.37 39.73
N GLY A 167 24.05 -0.12 38.80
CA GLY A 167 23.71 -1.11 37.80
C GLY A 167 24.92 -1.44 36.91
N ILE A 168 25.04 -2.71 36.48
CA ILE A 168 26.15 -3.18 35.63
C ILE A 168 26.27 -2.29 34.38
N ARG A 169 25.15 -1.99 33.72
CA ARG A 169 25.09 -1.13 32.53
C ARG A 169 25.56 0.31 32.79
N GLU A 170 25.18 0.88 33.93
CA GLU A 170 25.52 2.27 34.26
C GLU A 170 27.01 2.42 34.58
N ALA A 171 27.57 1.44 35.30
CA ALA A 171 29.00 1.40 35.60
C ALA A 171 29.82 1.19 34.32
N GLU A 172 29.39 0.28 33.44
CA GLU A 172 30.02 0.07 32.13
C GLU A 172 29.97 1.33 31.26
N GLU A 173 28.84 2.04 31.22
CA GLU A 173 28.72 3.29 30.45
C GLU A 173 29.70 4.36 30.94
N ILE A 174 29.86 4.52 32.26
CA ILE A 174 30.84 5.45 32.83
C ILE A 174 32.27 5.02 32.49
N THR A 175 32.58 3.73 32.64
CA THR A 175 33.91 3.20 32.31
C THR A 175 34.23 3.39 30.84
N ILE A 176 33.27 3.16 29.93
CA ILE A 176 33.43 3.36 28.49
C ILE A 176 33.60 4.85 28.16
N ASP A 177 32.84 5.75 28.77
CA ASP A 177 32.96 7.20 28.53
C ASP A 177 34.36 7.72 28.91
N VAL A 178 34.87 7.31 30.07
CA VAL A 178 36.20 7.71 30.55
C VAL A 178 37.31 7.07 29.70
N THR A 179 37.26 5.75 29.47
CA THR A 179 38.27 5.05 28.65
C THR A 179 38.29 5.57 27.22
N SER A 180 37.13 5.87 26.61
CA SER A 180 37.06 6.48 25.27
C SER A 180 37.73 7.86 25.21
N LYS A 181 37.60 8.67 26.27
CA LYS A 181 38.27 9.98 26.37
C LYS A 181 39.78 9.83 26.52
N VAL A 182 40.23 8.88 27.35
CA VAL A 182 41.66 8.59 27.55
C VAL A 182 42.28 8.01 26.28
N TYR A 183 41.57 7.11 25.60
CA TYR A 183 41.95 6.53 24.32
C TYR A 183 42.12 7.61 23.25
N ARG A 184 41.14 8.51 23.07
CA ARG A 184 41.26 9.64 22.13
C ARG A 184 42.44 10.55 22.46
N LYS A 185 42.73 10.79 23.74
CA LYS A 185 43.90 11.59 24.16
C LYS A 185 45.23 10.89 23.86
N HIS A 186 45.35 9.59 24.11
CA HIS A 186 46.56 8.83 23.80
C HIS A 186 46.78 8.73 22.30
N LEU A 187 45.71 8.45 21.54
CA LEU A 187 45.75 8.43 20.08
C LEU A 187 46.18 9.79 19.50
N ALA A 188 45.66 10.90 20.03
CA ALA A 188 46.05 12.24 19.60
C ALA A 188 47.53 12.54 19.90
N LYS A 189 48.02 12.14 21.09
CA LYS A 189 49.44 12.27 21.44
C LYS A 189 50.33 11.42 20.53
N ALA A 190 49.96 10.15 20.29
CA ALA A 190 50.70 9.24 19.41
C ALA A 190 50.72 9.74 17.95
N PHE A 191 49.64 10.38 17.50
CA PHE A 191 49.57 11.02 16.18
C PHE A 191 50.44 12.28 16.09
N SER A 192 50.40 13.16 17.10
CA SER A 192 51.24 14.38 17.12
C SER A 192 52.72 14.10 17.38
N GLY A 193 53.04 13.04 18.12
CA GLY A 193 54.41 12.63 18.45
C GLY A 193 55.08 11.77 17.37
N GLY A 194 54.33 11.30 16.36
CA GLY A 194 54.86 10.47 15.27
C GLY A 194 55.12 9.00 15.65
N GLU A 195 54.87 8.61 16.90
CA GLU A 195 55.06 7.25 17.42
C GLU A 195 54.25 6.20 16.62
N LEU A 196 53.03 6.57 16.22
CA LEU A 196 52.16 5.72 15.40
C LEU A 196 52.70 5.54 13.96
N GLU A 197 53.47 6.50 13.47
CA GLU A 197 54.07 6.45 12.14
C GLU A 197 55.30 5.56 12.11
N MET A 198 56.12 5.65 13.17
CA MET A 198 57.37 4.91 13.36
C MET A 198 57.16 3.43 13.73
N ALA A 199 55.97 3.04 14.18
CA ALA A 199 55.65 1.65 14.51
C ALA A 199 55.65 0.74 13.27
N ASP A 200 56.34 -0.41 13.39
CA ASP A 200 56.47 -1.44 12.34
C ASP A 200 55.11 -2.02 11.91
N SER A 201 54.15 -2.10 12.85
CA SER A 201 52.77 -2.50 12.58
C SER A 201 51.79 -1.60 13.32
N LYS A 202 50.99 -0.85 12.54
CA LYS A 202 50.00 0.12 13.04
C LYS A 202 48.84 -0.56 13.74
N ALA A 203 48.40 -1.70 13.20
CA ALA A 203 47.38 -2.55 13.82
C ALA A 203 47.87 -3.13 15.16
N ALA A 204 49.14 -3.55 15.26
CA ALA A 204 49.70 -4.07 16.50
C ALA A 204 49.79 -2.99 17.58
N PHE A 205 50.18 -1.76 17.22
CA PHE A 205 50.20 -0.63 18.14
C PHE A 205 48.79 -0.24 18.63
N LEU A 206 47.80 -0.24 17.74
CA LEU A 206 46.41 0.05 18.13
C LEU A 206 45.83 -1.06 19.01
N GLN A 207 46.20 -2.32 18.77
CA GLN A 207 45.82 -3.45 19.60
C GLN A 207 46.48 -3.36 20.99
N SER A 208 47.78 -3.09 21.08
CA SER A 208 48.47 -2.93 22.36
C SER A 208 47.89 -1.76 23.17
N LEU A 209 47.51 -0.66 22.51
CA LEU A 209 46.83 0.46 23.15
C LEU A 209 45.44 0.08 23.68
N CYS A 210 44.72 -0.81 22.97
CA CYS A 210 43.44 -1.34 23.48
C CYS A 210 43.67 -2.27 24.67
N ASP A 211 44.71 -3.12 24.62
CA ASP A 211 45.04 -4.07 25.68
C ASP A 211 45.50 -3.34 26.97
N GLU A 212 46.36 -2.32 26.86
CA GLU A 212 46.83 -1.50 27.99
C GLU A 212 45.67 -0.78 28.71
N LEU A 213 44.67 -0.33 27.95
CA LEU A 213 43.49 0.37 28.47
C LEU A 213 42.33 -0.58 28.78
N HIS A 214 42.47 -1.88 28.53
CA HIS A 214 41.37 -2.87 28.58
C HIS A 214 40.11 -2.39 27.82
N PHE A 215 40.33 -1.78 26.65
CA PHE A 215 39.28 -1.17 25.84
C PHE A 215 38.81 -2.13 24.73
N ASP A 216 37.52 -2.10 24.44
CA ASP A 216 36.91 -2.93 23.41
C ASP A 216 37.39 -2.51 22.00
N PRO A 217 38.06 -3.41 21.25
CA PRO A 217 38.54 -3.12 19.90
C PRO A 217 37.43 -2.64 18.94
N GLN A 218 36.19 -3.13 19.09
CA GLN A 218 35.09 -2.71 18.23
C GLN A 218 34.69 -1.25 18.47
N LYS A 219 34.76 -0.79 19.72
CA LYS A 219 34.51 0.62 20.06
C LYS A 219 35.68 1.51 19.64
N ALA A 220 36.91 1.00 19.66
CA ALA A 220 38.07 1.71 19.11
C ALA A 220 37.88 1.96 17.60
N CYS A 221 37.45 0.96 16.83
CA CYS A 221 37.15 1.13 15.41
C CYS A 221 36.07 2.19 15.16
N LYS A 222 35.03 2.27 16.01
CA LYS A 222 34.01 3.34 15.91
C LYS A 222 34.59 4.73 16.15
N ILE A 223 35.53 4.85 17.10
CA ILE A 223 36.24 6.11 17.34
C ILE A 223 37.12 6.47 16.13
N HIS A 224 37.78 5.49 15.50
CA HIS A 224 38.56 5.72 14.29
C HIS A 224 37.69 6.21 13.13
N GLU A 225 36.53 5.60 12.94
CA GLU A 225 35.52 6.04 11.97
C GLU A 225 35.06 7.47 12.28
N GLU A 226 34.74 7.79 13.54
CA GLU A 226 34.29 9.12 13.95
C GLU A 226 35.37 10.19 13.67
N ILE A 227 36.63 9.91 14.00
CA ILE A 227 37.76 10.81 13.72
C ILE A 227 37.91 11.03 12.21
N TYR A 228 37.78 9.96 11.42
CA TYR A 228 37.81 10.04 9.97
C TYR A 228 36.66 10.90 9.42
N ARG A 229 35.43 10.68 9.90
CA ARG A 229 34.24 11.46 9.51
C ARG A 229 34.40 12.94 9.86
N GLN A 230 34.89 13.26 11.05
CA GLN A 230 35.12 14.64 11.49
C GLN A 230 36.17 15.34 10.61
N LYS A 231 37.27 14.64 10.29
CA LYS A 231 38.30 15.19 9.40
C LYS A 231 37.80 15.36 7.97
N LEU A 232 37.02 14.41 7.46
CA LEU A 232 36.37 14.52 6.15
C LEU A 232 35.41 15.71 6.11
N GLN A 233 34.56 15.88 7.13
CA GLN A 233 33.65 17.03 7.22
C GLN A 233 34.40 18.36 7.22
N HIS A 234 35.49 18.47 7.99
CA HIS A 234 36.31 19.68 8.02
C HIS A 234 36.98 19.96 6.68
N LEU A 235 37.44 18.94 5.95
CA LEU A 235 38.10 19.14 4.66
C LEU A 235 37.09 19.46 3.54
N VAL A 236 35.83 19.06 3.70
CA VAL A 236 34.78 19.21 2.68
C VAL A 236 33.92 20.47 2.89
N THR A 237 34.15 21.27 3.94
CA THR A 237 33.39 22.51 4.18
C THR A 237 33.45 23.50 3.02
N ASP A 238 34.57 23.50 2.28
CA ASP A 238 34.80 24.42 1.16
C ASP A 238 34.23 23.88 -0.17
N GLY A 239 33.60 22.70 -0.14
CA GLY A 239 32.99 22.03 -1.30
C GLY A 239 33.98 21.28 -2.19
N GLU A 240 35.26 21.22 -1.81
CA GLU A 240 36.33 20.51 -2.52
C GLU A 240 37.17 19.68 -1.56
N LEU A 241 37.58 18.50 -2.01
CA LEU A 241 38.66 17.74 -1.42
C LEU A 241 39.93 18.02 -2.23
N SER A 242 40.82 18.87 -1.71
CA SER A 242 42.12 19.12 -2.34
C SER A 242 42.96 17.83 -2.40
N GLU A 243 43.91 17.74 -3.32
CA GLU A 243 44.83 16.59 -3.39
C GLU A 243 45.61 16.39 -2.09
N GLU A 244 45.98 17.48 -1.41
CA GLU A 244 46.60 17.47 -0.09
C GLU A 244 45.64 16.92 0.99
N GLY A 245 44.36 17.31 0.93
CA GLY A 245 43.31 16.79 1.81
C GLY A 245 43.06 15.29 1.60
N ALA A 246 43.04 14.84 0.34
CA ALA A 246 42.91 13.44 -0.03
C ALA A 246 44.11 12.62 0.49
N ALA A 247 45.34 13.13 0.31
CA ALA A 247 46.55 12.50 0.84
C ALA A 247 46.52 12.45 2.39
N ALA A 248 46.03 13.49 3.05
CA ALA A 248 45.89 13.53 4.51
C ALA A 248 44.83 12.55 5.05
N LEU A 249 43.76 12.28 4.28
CA LEU A 249 42.76 11.25 4.60
C LEU A 249 43.27 9.83 4.34
N LEU A 250 44.03 9.62 3.26
CA LEU A 250 44.70 8.34 3.00
C LEU A 250 45.73 8.03 4.10
N ARG A 251 46.53 9.02 4.49
CA ARG A 251 47.47 8.92 5.62
C ARG A 251 46.74 8.55 6.91
N LEU A 252 45.61 9.21 7.20
CA LEU A 252 44.80 8.92 8.39
C LEU A 252 44.20 7.50 8.35
N ARG A 253 43.68 7.07 7.20
CA ARG A 253 43.12 5.73 7.00
C ARG A 253 44.16 4.65 7.26
N VAL A 254 45.36 4.80 6.73
CA VAL A 254 46.46 3.85 6.92
C VAL A 254 46.88 3.80 8.39
N MET A 255 46.92 4.94 9.08
CA MET A 255 47.28 5.01 10.50
C MET A 255 46.27 4.38 11.43
N LEU A 256 44.99 4.60 11.16
CA LEU A 256 43.91 4.09 11.98
C LEU A 256 43.39 2.72 11.52
N CYS A 257 44.02 2.13 10.49
CA CYS A 257 43.66 0.83 9.91
C CYS A 257 42.17 0.69 9.55
N ILE A 258 41.58 1.74 8.96
CA ILE A 258 40.14 1.77 8.64
C ILE A 258 39.86 0.98 7.33
N PRO A 259 38.87 0.07 7.33
CA PRO A 259 38.45 -0.66 6.13
C PRO A 259 37.99 0.25 4.99
N GLN A 260 38.25 -0.15 3.74
CA GLN A 260 37.82 0.60 2.54
C GLN A 260 36.31 0.85 2.52
N ASN A 261 35.51 -0.18 2.84
CA ASN A 261 34.05 -0.08 2.80
C ASN A 261 33.51 0.98 3.77
N THR A 262 34.13 1.14 4.94
CA THR A 262 33.74 2.16 5.93
C THR A 262 34.07 3.56 5.43
N VAL A 263 35.21 3.72 4.76
CA VAL A 263 35.61 4.98 4.13
C VAL A 263 34.64 5.36 3.01
N GLU A 264 34.33 4.42 2.12
CA GLU A 264 33.37 4.64 1.03
C GLU A 264 31.98 5.02 1.56
N ALA A 265 31.50 4.35 2.61
CA ALA A 265 30.23 4.69 3.26
C ALA A 265 30.25 6.10 3.90
N ALA A 266 31.38 6.51 4.50
CA ALA A 266 31.54 7.84 5.06
C ALA A 266 31.59 8.93 3.96
N HIS A 267 32.32 8.68 2.87
CA HIS A 267 32.35 9.56 1.69
C HIS A 267 30.96 9.66 1.04
N LEU A 268 30.26 8.54 0.89
CA LEU A 268 28.88 8.49 0.38
C LEU A 268 27.92 9.36 1.17
N ASP A 269 27.96 9.27 2.50
CA ASP A 269 27.06 10.02 3.37
C ASP A 269 27.44 11.51 3.41
N ILE A 270 28.70 11.83 3.70
CA ILE A 270 29.15 13.20 3.89
C ILE A 270 29.23 13.92 2.54
N CYS A 271 30.11 13.48 1.63
CA CYS A 271 30.27 14.12 0.32
C CYS A 271 29.00 14.00 -0.52
N GLY A 272 28.28 12.88 -0.45
CA GLY A 272 27.01 12.73 -1.17
C GLY A 272 25.91 13.67 -0.66
N SER A 273 25.86 13.98 0.64
CA SER A 273 24.92 14.97 1.17
C SER A 273 25.27 16.39 0.72
N PHE A 274 26.55 16.76 0.65
CA PHE A 274 27.00 18.05 0.13
C PHE A 274 26.70 18.17 -1.37
N PHE A 275 27.07 17.16 -2.17
CA PHE A 275 26.75 17.11 -3.59
C PHE A 275 25.23 17.19 -3.82
N GLY A 276 24.45 16.46 -3.03
CA GLY A 276 22.98 16.51 -3.08
C GLY A 276 22.42 17.91 -2.81
N LYS A 277 23.02 18.68 -1.89
CA LYS A 277 22.62 20.09 -1.65
C LYS A 277 22.92 20.97 -2.86
N VAL A 278 24.12 20.86 -3.43
CA VAL A 278 24.52 21.62 -4.64
C VAL A 278 23.60 21.28 -5.81
N VAL A 279 23.28 20.01 -6.01
CA VAL A 279 22.34 19.58 -7.05
C VAL A 279 20.91 20.10 -6.78
N MET A 280 20.44 20.07 -5.54
CA MET A 280 19.11 20.61 -5.20
C MET A 280 19.04 22.13 -5.39
N GLU A 281 20.09 22.87 -5.07
CA GLU A 281 20.19 24.31 -5.32
C GLU A 281 20.21 24.60 -6.82
N ALA A 282 21.02 23.86 -7.59
CA ALA A 282 21.05 23.96 -9.04
C ALA A 282 19.69 23.66 -9.69
N ILE A 283 18.96 22.67 -9.17
CA ILE A 283 17.60 22.33 -9.62
C ILE A 283 16.59 23.42 -9.20
N ALA A 284 16.75 24.03 -8.02
CA ALA A 284 15.86 25.07 -7.51
C ALA A 284 15.97 26.39 -8.28
N SER A 285 17.14 26.68 -8.86
CA SER A 285 17.36 27.84 -9.76
C SER A 285 16.52 27.78 -11.05
N GLY A 286 15.95 26.61 -11.39
CA GLY A 286 15.01 26.46 -12.49
C GLY A 286 15.66 26.61 -13.87
N VAL A 287 14.82 26.82 -14.89
CA VAL A 287 15.22 26.85 -16.30
C VAL A 287 16.01 28.12 -16.65
N ASP A 288 15.71 29.24 -16.00
CA ASP A 288 16.33 30.55 -16.28
C ASP A 288 17.56 30.85 -15.40
N GLY A 289 17.80 30.07 -14.34
CA GLY A 289 18.90 30.27 -13.38
C GLY A 289 20.00 29.22 -13.43
N PHE A 290 19.96 28.27 -14.38
CA PHE A 290 21.02 27.27 -14.57
C PHE A 290 22.19 27.85 -15.40
N ASP A 291 22.85 28.84 -14.82
CA ASP A 291 23.91 29.61 -15.48
C ASP A 291 25.27 28.91 -15.46
N ALA A 292 26.24 29.47 -16.19
CA ALA A 292 27.61 28.96 -16.27
C ALA A 292 28.29 28.85 -14.88
N GLU A 293 27.89 29.70 -13.92
CA GLU A 293 28.36 29.65 -12.53
C GLU A 293 27.84 28.43 -11.78
N VAL A 294 26.54 28.11 -11.93
CA VAL A 294 25.92 26.92 -11.32
C VAL A 294 26.51 25.64 -11.91
N ARG A 295 26.72 25.59 -13.23
CA ARG A 295 27.40 24.48 -13.92
C ARG A 295 28.83 24.28 -13.43
N LYS A 296 29.56 25.38 -13.21
CA LYS A 296 30.91 25.31 -12.65
C LYS A 296 30.88 24.75 -11.22
N SER A 297 29.93 25.17 -10.39
CA SER A 297 29.77 24.66 -9.02
C SER A 297 29.38 23.17 -8.98
N VAL A 298 28.53 22.71 -9.90
CA VAL A 298 28.17 21.30 -10.04
C VAL A 298 29.36 20.46 -10.49
N ARG A 299 30.11 20.88 -11.52
CA ARG A 299 31.34 20.20 -11.96
C ARG A 299 32.40 20.17 -10.87
N LYS A 300 32.55 21.29 -10.16
CA LYS A 300 33.45 21.45 -9.03
C LYS A 300 33.09 20.48 -7.90
N ALA A 301 31.81 20.35 -7.56
CA ALA A 301 31.36 19.40 -6.55
C ALA A 301 31.43 17.93 -7.01
N ALA A 302 31.11 17.63 -8.28
CA ALA A 302 31.14 16.27 -8.81
C ALA A 302 32.57 15.70 -8.85
N HIS A 303 33.54 16.49 -9.33
CA HIS A 303 34.93 16.06 -9.47
C HIS A 303 35.77 16.34 -8.21
N GLY A 304 35.51 17.45 -7.53
CA GLY A 304 36.25 17.86 -6.34
C GLY A 304 35.96 17.02 -5.10
N LEU A 305 34.80 16.36 -5.01
CA LEU A 305 34.44 15.52 -3.85
C LEU A 305 34.87 14.05 -3.97
N GLN A 306 35.55 13.68 -5.06
CA GLN A 306 36.01 12.31 -5.35
C GLN A 306 34.91 11.24 -5.25
N LEU A 307 33.66 11.62 -5.57
CA LEU A 307 32.56 10.65 -5.68
C LEU A 307 32.76 9.80 -6.93
N THR A 308 32.47 8.50 -6.87
CA THR A 308 32.41 7.71 -8.11
C THR A 308 31.27 8.22 -8.99
N ARG A 309 31.44 8.10 -10.31
CA ARG A 309 30.46 8.57 -11.29
C ARG A 309 29.07 7.97 -11.07
N GLU A 310 29.01 6.70 -10.70
CA GLU A 310 27.77 5.98 -10.39
C GLU A 310 27.04 6.56 -9.17
N ILE A 311 27.79 6.87 -8.11
CA ILE A 311 27.26 7.45 -6.89
C ILE A 311 26.72 8.86 -7.14
N ALA A 312 27.50 9.70 -7.81
CA ALA A 312 27.07 11.06 -8.18
C ALA A 312 25.81 11.03 -9.05
N MET A 313 25.76 10.14 -10.04
CA MET A 313 24.58 9.94 -10.89
C MET A 313 23.36 9.47 -10.09
N SER A 314 23.54 8.54 -9.14
CA SER A 314 22.43 8.05 -8.31
C SER A 314 21.82 9.16 -7.43
N ILE A 315 22.66 10.03 -6.86
CA ILE A 315 22.24 11.16 -6.02
C ILE A 315 21.52 12.20 -6.87
N ALA A 316 22.10 12.56 -8.02
CA ALA A 316 21.48 13.49 -8.95
C ALA A 316 20.15 12.96 -9.49
N SER A 317 20.11 11.70 -9.91
CA SER A 317 18.90 11.03 -10.39
C SER A 317 17.79 11.04 -9.34
N LYS A 318 18.10 10.76 -8.07
CA LYS A 318 17.12 10.85 -6.96
C LYS A 318 16.59 12.27 -6.75
N ALA A 319 17.43 13.30 -6.90
CA ALA A 319 17.01 14.70 -6.77
C ALA A 319 16.11 15.13 -7.94
N VAL A 320 16.51 14.80 -9.17
CA VAL A 320 15.75 15.09 -10.39
C VAL A 320 14.39 14.39 -10.39
N ARG A 321 14.31 13.11 -10.02
CA ARG A 321 13.04 12.37 -9.97
C ARG A 321 12.06 12.96 -8.96
N LYS A 322 12.54 13.46 -7.81
CA LYS A 322 11.68 14.22 -6.87
C LYS A 322 11.11 15.49 -7.50
N MET A 323 11.89 16.20 -8.31
CA MET A 323 11.43 17.40 -9.01
C MET A 323 10.40 17.04 -10.08
N PHE A 324 10.63 16.00 -10.88
CA PHE A 324 9.63 15.50 -11.83
C PHE A 324 8.31 15.09 -11.17
N ILE A 325 8.35 14.39 -10.02
CA ILE A 325 7.15 14.06 -9.25
C ILE A 325 6.41 15.33 -8.81
N THR A 326 7.13 16.41 -8.49
CA THR A 326 6.53 17.69 -8.11
C THR A 326 5.78 18.32 -9.30
N TYR A 327 6.36 18.30 -10.50
CA TYR A 327 5.67 18.72 -11.73
C TYR A 327 4.45 17.86 -12.03
N ILE A 328 4.54 16.54 -11.86
CA ILE A 328 3.40 15.63 -12.07
C ILE A 328 2.28 15.91 -11.06
N LYS A 329 2.61 16.16 -9.78
CA LYS A 329 1.61 16.54 -8.77
C LYS A 329 0.91 17.84 -9.12
N ARG A 330 1.64 18.83 -9.64
CA ARG A 330 1.05 20.09 -10.14
C ARG A 330 0.16 19.84 -11.36
N ALA A 331 0.59 19.01 -12.30
CA ALA A 331 -0.20 18.64 -13.46
C ALA A 331 -1.51 17.94 -13.06
N ARG A 332 -1.49 17.02 -12.07
CA ARG A 332 -2.70 16.35 -11.55
C ARG A 332 -3.61 17.27 -10.73
N GLY A 333 -3.05 18.28 -10.08
CA GLY A 333 -3.80 19.25 -9.29
C GLY A 333 -4.43 20.37 -10.13
N ALA A 334 -4.14 20.41 -11.43
CA ALA A 334 -4.73 21.39 -12.34
C ALA A 334 -6.20 21.05 -12.65
N GLU A 335 -7.06 22.07 -12.71
CA GLU A 335 -8.49 21.90 -12.99
C GLU A 335 -8.75 21.63 -14.48
N ASP A 336 -7.90 22.16 -15.37
CA ASP A 336 -8.02 22.05 -16.82
C ASP A 336 -6.92 21.17 -17.45
N SER A 337 -7.30 20.38 -18.47
CA SER A 337 -6.37 19.54 -19.25
C SER A 337 -5.25 20.33 -19.93
N ASN A 338 -5.53 21.60 -20.27
CA ASN A 338 -4.56 22.53 -20.83
C ASN A 338 -3.50 22.97 -19.81
N GLU A 339 -3.90 23.30 -18.58
CA GLU A 339 -2.98 23.66 -17.52
C GLU A 339 -2.09 22.48 -17.10
N SER A 340 -2.66 21.27 -17.04
CA SER A 340 -1.90 20.02 -16.87
C SER A 340 -0.85 19.86 -17.96
N ALA A 341 -1.20 20.10 -19.23
CA ALA A 341 -0.25 20.01 -20.34
C ALA A 341 0.86 21.09 -20.29
N LYS A 342 0.56 22.31 -19.82
CA LYS A 342 1.57 23.37 -19.61
C LYS A 342 2.57 23.01 -18.52
N GLU A 343 2.12 22.39 -17.42
CA GLU A 343 3.04 21.90 -16.38
C GLU A 343 3.91 20.73 -16.90
N LEU A 344 3.37 19.85 -17.74
CA LEU A 344 4.15 18.81 -18.42
C LEU A 344 5.16 19.41 -19.42
N LYS A 345 4.81 20.48 -20.15
CA LYS A 345 5.77 21.23 -21.00
C LYS A 345 6.92 21.82 -20.17
N LYS A 346 6.63 22.40 -19.00
CA LYS A 346 7.68 22.91 -18.08
C LYS A 346 8.61 21.79 -17.62
N MET A 347 8.07 20.61 -17.33
CA MET A 347 8.85 19.42 -16.97
C MET A 347 9.79 18.99 -18.10
N ILE A 348 9.31 19.00 -19.35
CA ILE A 348 10.12 18.64 -20.53
C ILE A 348 11.21 19.69 -20.80
N ALA A 349 10.89 20.97 -20.68
CA ALA A 349 11.85 22.06 -20.79
C ALA A 349 12.95 21.96 -19.71
N PHE A 350 12.57 21.65 -18.47
CA PHE A 350 13.49 21.38 -17.37
C PHE A 350 14.40 20.18 -17.67
N ASN A 351 13.85 19.08 -18.18
CA ASN A 351 14.64 17.92 -18.57
C ASN A 351 15.73 18.27 -19.61
N ARG A 352 15.32 19.00 -20.65
CA ARG A 352 16.20 19.34 -21.77
C ARG A 352 17.27 20.37 -21.40
N LEU A 353 16.93 21.41 -20.66
CA LEU A 353 17.83 22.55 -20.41
C LEU A 353 18.68 22.37 -19.15
N VAL A 354 18.14 21.72 -18.12
CA VAL A 354 18.81 21.60 -16.82
C VAL A 354 19.37 20.19 -16.63
N VAL A 355 18.54 19.17 -16.84
CA VAL A 355 18.95 17.79 -16.50
C VAL A 355 19.96 17.23 -17.51
N THR A 356 19.84 17.57 -18.79
CA THR A 356 20.76 17.08 -19.82
C THR A 356 22.16 17.64 -19.63
N GLU A 357 22.23 18.92 -19.28
CA GLU A 357 23.49 19.60 -18.97
C GLU A 357 24.08 19.14 -17.63
N LEU A 358 23.24 18.91 -16.61
CA LEU A 358 23.65 18.31 -15.35
C LEU A 358 24.27 16.92 -15.53
N VAL A 359 23.68 16.06 -16.37
CA VAL A 359 24.20 14.72 -16.67
C VAL A 359 25.55 14.79 -17.39
N LYS A 360 25.69 15.69 -18.37
CA LYS A 360 26.98 15.94 -19.04
C LYS A 360 28.05 16.43 -18.06
N ASP A 361 27.69 17.39 -17.21
CA ASP A 361 28.58 17.95 -16.19
C ASP A 361 29.04 16.91 -15.17
N ILE A 362 28.21 15.91 -14.84
CA ILE A 362 28.59 14.80 -13.95
C ILE A 362 29.48 13.77 -14.66
N LYS A 363 29.24 13.51 -15.95
CA LYS A 363 30.04 12.55 -16.75
C LYS A 363 31.40 13.10 -17.16
N GLY A 364 31.53 14.43 -17.29
CA GLY A 364 32.76 15.10 -17.71
C GLY A 364 33.04 15.00 -19.21
N GLU A 365 32.00 14.76 -20.02
CA GLU A 365 32.10 14.74 -21.49
C GLU A 365 32.21 16.18 -22.00
N SER A 366 33.34 16.52 -22.64
CA SER A 366 33.46 17.76 -23.44
C SER A 366 32.52 17.69 -24.64
N ASP A 367 32.14 18.86 -25.19
CA ASP A 367 31.18 19.05 -26.29
C ASP A 367 31.44 18.28 -27.61
N ASP A 368 32.49 17.45 -27.67
CA ASP A 368 33.03 16.79 -28.86
C ASP A 368 32.79 15.27 -28.96
N VAL A 369 31.98 14.64 -28.10
CA VAL A 369 31.52 13.27 -28.41
C VAL A 369 30.34 13.38 -29.39
N SER A 370 30.68 13.05 -30.64
CA SER A 370 29.84 13.04 -31.83
C SER A 370 28.42 12.54 -31.56
N ALA A 371 27.48 13.31 -32.09
CA ALA A 371 26.03 13.08 -32.11
C ALA A 371 25.59 11.83 -32.91
N GLU A 372 26.46 10.84 -33.09
CA GLU A 372 26.21 9.66 -33.92
C GLU A 372 25.66 8.48 -33.09
N GLU A 373 25.99 8.34 -31.80
CA GLU A 373 25.50 7.21 -30.98
C GLU A 373 24.10 7.41 -30.36
N LEU A 374 23.59 8.64 -30.27
CA LEU A 374 22.25 8.90 -29.71
C LEU A 374 21.11 8.78 -30.75
N VAL A 375 21.45 8.68 -32.04
CA VAL A 375 20.46 8.62 -33.14
C VAL A 375 20.28 7.20 -33.67
N GLU A 376 21.24 6.30 -33.48
CA GLU A 376 21.10 4.89 -33.89
C GLU A 376 20.12 4.08 -33.03
N GLY A 377 19.72 4.59 -31.87
CA GLY A 377 18.72 3.97 -30.99
C GLY A 377 17.27 4.21 -31.37
N VAL A 378 16.96 5.04 -32.37
CA VAL A 378 15.64 5.01 -33.01
C VAL A 378 15.69 3.87 -34.01
N SER A 379 15.61 2.65 -33.48
CA SER A 379 15.35 1.47 -34.29
C SER A 379 14.19 1.82 -35.22
N LYS A 380 14.46 1.84 -36.53
CA LYS A 380 13.43 1.66 -37.54
C LYS A 380 12.73 0.35 -37.18
N ILE A 381 11.62 0.44 -36.46
CA ILE A 381 10.76 -0.70 -36.24
C ILE A 381 9.82 -0.69 -37.44
N GLU A 382 10.12 -1.58 -38.38
CA GLU A 382 9.18 -2.01 -39.43
C GLU A 382 8.03 -2.78 -38.76
N ASP A 383 7.18 -2.07 -38.01
CA ASP A 383 5.90 -2.59 -37.56
C ASP A 383 4.83 -1.88 -38.41
N GLU A 384 4.10 -2.63 -39.24
CA GLU A 384 3.00 -2.10 -40.06
C GLU A 384 1.94 -1.34 -39.22
N GLU A 385 1.83 -1.65 -37.92
CA GLU A 385 0.99 -0.96 -36.93
C GLU A 385 1.53 0.42 -36.53
N TRP A 386 2.85 0.61 -36.49
CA TRP A 386 3.52 1.89 -36.19
C TRP A 386 3.27 2.93 -37.29
N ASP A 387 3.27 2.50 -38.54
CA ASP A 387 3.03 3.35 -39.70
C ASP A 387 1.55 3.66 -39.94
N ALA A 388 0.61 2.93 -39.32
CA ALA A 388 -0.82 3.12 -39.56
C ALA A 388 -1.40 4.36 -38.88
N LEU A 389 -0.85 4.77 -37.72
CA LEU A 389 -1.42 5.87 -36.93
C LEU A 389 -0.86 7.25 -37.36
N PRO A 390 -1.69 8.16 -37.87
CA PRO A 390 -1.24 9.47 -38.34
C PRO A 390 -0.69 10.37 -37.22
N THR A 391 -1.02 10.07 -35.96
CA THR A 391 -0.48 10.76 -34.78
C THR A 391 0.96 10.33 -34.45
N LEU A 392 1.35 9.08 -34.75
CA LEU A 392 2.72 8.58 -34.60
C LEU A 392 3.63 9.03 -35.76
N ARG A 393 3.09 9.16 -36.98
CA ARG A 393 3.84 9.76 -38.09
C ARG A 393 4.26 11.20 -37.81
N LYS A 394 3.45 11.95 -37.04
CA LYS A 394 3.76 13.34 -36.61
C LYS A 394 4.70 13.43 -35.42
N THR A 395 4.93 12.33 -34.69
CA THR A 395 5.96 12.26 -33.64
C THR A 395 7.34 11.89 -34.21
N ASN A 396 7.40 11.48 -35.49
CA ASN A 396 8.66 11.31 -36.22
C ASN A 396 9.09 12.65 -36.83
N PRO A 397 10.33 13.10 -36.58
CA PRO A 397 10.74 14.45 -36.93
C PRO A 397 11.09 14.63 -38.40
N ASP A 398 10.67 15.74 -39.01
CA ASP A 398 11.36 16.30 -40.16
C ASP A 398 12.76 16.79 -39.73
N LYS A 399 13.80 16.50 -40.53
CA LYS A 399 15.20 16.89 -40.24
C LYS A 399 15.35 18.38 -39.90
N GLU A 400 14.50 19.25 -40.46
CA GLU A 400 14.51 20.70 -40.21
C GLU A 400 13.97 21.12 -38.83
N LEU A 401 13.11 20.32 -38.19
CA LEU A 401 12.54 20.64 -36.87
C LEU A 401 13.48 20.23 -35.71
N ILE A 402 14.29 19.18 -35.91
CA ILE A 402 15.37 18.81 -34.98
C ILE A 402 16.44 19.90 -34.94
N GLU A 403 16.81 20.45 -36.10
CA GLU A 403 17.80 21.53 -36.20
C GLU A 403 17.32 22.84 -35.55
N LYS A 404 16.03 23.16 -35.64
CA LYS A 404 15.46 24.36 -34.98
C LYS A 404 15.26 24.21 -33.48
N MET A 405 15.12 22.98 -32.98
CA MET A 405 14.81 22.70 -31.57
C MET A 405 15.98 22.11 -30.78
N GLY A 406 17.19 21.96 -31.31
CA GLY A 406 18.37 21.51 -30.54
C GLY A 406 18.29 20.07 -30.01
N LYS A 407 19.39 19.60 -29.38
CA LYS A 407 19.59 18.20 -28.96
C LYS A 407 18.42 17.66 -28.10
N PRO A 408 17.99 16.39 -28.30
CA PRO A 408 16.96 15.77 -27.47
C PRO A 408 17.40 15.69 -26.00
N GLY A 409 16.46 15.85 -25.07
CA GLY A 409 16.75 15.75 -23.63
C GLY A 409 17.13 14.32 -23.23
N GLN A 410 17.91 14.15 -22.15
CA GLN A 410 18.39 12.84 -21.74
C GLN A 410 17.25 11.92 -21.25
N THR A 411 17.38 10.63 -21.53
CA THR A 411 16.43 9.56 -21.16
C THR A 411 16.94 8.64 -20.04
N GLU A 412 18.18 8.85 -19.57
CA GLU A 412 18.82 8.03 -18.53
C GLU A 412 18.14 8.15 -17.16
N ILE A 413 17.60 9.33 -16.86
CA ILE A 413 16.83 9.58 -15.64
C ILE A 413 15.35 9.50 -16.02
N ASN A 414 14.76 8.32 -15.82
CA ASN A 414 13.34 8.07 -16.08
C ASN A 414 12.55 7.86 -14.79
N LEU A 415 11.22 7.88 -14.91
CA LEU A 415 10.26 7.68 -13.82
C LEU A 415 9.60 6.29 -13.81
N LYS A 416 10.21 5.31 -14.50
CA LYS A 416 9.63 3.98 -14.66
C LYS A 416 9.37 3.30 -13.32
N ASP A 417 10.32 3.43 -12.38
CA ASP A 417 10.25 2.81 -11.05
C ASP A 417 9.49 3.66 -10.01
N ASP A 418 9.22 4.93 -10.33
CA ASP A 418 8.60 5.89 -9.40
C ASP A 418 7.08 6.08 -9.61
N LEU A 419 6.53 5.64 -10.76
CA LEU A 419 5.11 5.75 -11.08
C LEU A 419 4.48 4.43 -11.57
N PRO A 420 3.23 4.12 -11.16
CA PRO A 420 2.52 2.95 -11.68
C PRO A 420 2.21 3.11 -13.17
N GLY A 421 2.17 2.00 -13.92
CA GLY A 421 1.96 2.01 -15.38
C GLY A 421 0.70 2.75 -15.84
N ARG A 422 -0.39 2.66 -15.07
CA ARG A 422 -1.64 3.39 -15.34
C ARG A 422 -1.45 4.90 -15.31
N ASP A 423 -0.81 5.42 -14.27
CA ASP A 423 -0.57 6.85 -14.12
C ASP A 423 0.32 7.41 -15.23
N ARG A 424 1.32 6.64 -15.67
CA ARG A 424 2.20 7.01 -16.80
C ARG A 424 1.40 7.12 -18.09
N THR A 425 0.55 6.13 -18.34
CA THR A 425 -0.37 6.05 -19.48
C THR A 425 -1.37 7.23 -19.47
N ASP A 426 -1.94 7.55 -18.32
CA ASP A 426 -2.93 8.61 -18.17
C ASP A 426 -2.31 10.01 -18.38
N LEU A 427 -1.09 10.25 -17.87
CA LEU A 427 -0.35 11.51 -18.10
C LEU A 427 0.00 11.67 -19.58
N TYR A 428 0.47 10.60 -20.23
CA TYR A 428 0.76 10.58 -21.65
C TYR A 428 -0.51 10.81 -22.49
N LYS A 429 -1.63 10.15 -22.15
CA LYS A 429 -2.93 10.32 -22.81
C LYS A 429 -3.46 11.75 -22.66
N THR A 430 -3.30 12.35 -21.48
CA THR A 430 -3.71 13.75 -21.23
C THR A 430 -2.92 14.72 -22.11
N TYR A 431 -1.60 14.51 -22.24
CA TYR A 431 -0.77 15.34 -23.11
C TYR A 431 -1.05 15.10 -24.60
N LEU A 432 -1.26 13.85 -25.02
CA LEU A 432 -1.65 13.50 -26.39
C LEU A 432 -3.00 14.12 -26.77
N LEU A 433 -3.99 14.07 -25.88
CA LEU A 433 -5.28 14.72 -26.10
C LEU A 433 -5.09 16.22 -26.31
N TYR A 434 -4.26 16.85 -25.47
CA TYR A 434 -3.89 18.26 -25.64
C TYR A 434 -3.25 18.55 -27.00
N CYS A 435 -2.30 17.73 -27.47
CA CYS A 435 -1.72 17.88 -28.81
C CYS A 435 -2.75 17.76 -29.95
N LEU A 436 -3.85 17.01 -29.74
CA LEU A 436 -4.92 16.86 -30.73
C LEU A 436 -5.96 17.98 -30.68
N THR A 437 -6.25 18.53 -29.50
CA THR A 437 -7.27 19.57 -29.31
C THR A 437 -6.71 20.99 -29.47
N GLY A 438 -5.42 21.19 -29.23
CA GLY A 438 -4.75 22.50 -29.25
C GLY A 438 -5.10 23.39 -28.04
N ASP A 439 -4.48 24.57 -27.97
CA ASP A 439 -4.74 25.56 -26.92
C ASP A 439 -6.13 26.17 -27.15
N VAL A 440 -7.11 25.79 -26.31
CA VAL A 440 -8.45 26.39 -26.26
C VAL A 440 -8.43 27.59 -25.32
N THR A 441 -8.33 28.80 -25.87
CA THR A 441 -8.48 30.03 -25.08
C THR A 441 -9.97 30.40 -25.01
N LYS A 442 -10.52 30.48 -23.79
CA LYS A 442 -11.86 31.02 -23.56
C LYS A 442 -11.77 32.55 -23.60
N ILE A 443 -12.39 33.16 -24.60
CA ILE A 443 -12.53 34.62 -24.69
C ILE A 443 -13.77 35.01 -23.85
N PRO A 444 -13.79 36.16 -23.16
CA PRO A 444 -15.02 36.67 -22.55
C PRO A 444 -16.14 36.77 -23.61
N PHE A 445 -17.36 36.30 -23.28
CA PHE A 445 -18.49 35.93 -24.16
C PHE A 445 -18.61 34.45 -24.59
N GLY A 446 -17.85 33.53 -23.98
CA GLY A 446 -18.14 32.09 -24.10
C GLY A 446 -17.73 31.45 -25.43
N ALA A 447 -17.05 32.19 -26.31
CA ALA A 447 -16.43 31.65 -27.51
C ALA A 447 -15.08 30.99 -27.17
N GLN A 448 -14.91 29.75 -27.63
CA GLN A 448 -13.68 28.97 -27.51
C GLN A 448 -12.94 29.02 -28.84
N ILE A 449 -11.71 29.54 -28.87
CA ILE A 449 -10.85 29.47 -30.05
C ILE A 449 -9.77 28.42 -29.79
N ALA A 450 -9.75 27.35 -30.58
CA ALA A 450 -8.64 26.41 -30.64
C ALA A 450 -7.56 26.98 -31.57
N THR A 451 -6.37 27.25 -31.04
CA THR A 451 -5.21 27.59 -31.86
C THR A 451 -4.69 26.36 -32.61
N LYS A 452 -4.18 26.56 -33.84
CA LYS A 452 -3.82 25.47 -34.77
C LYS A 452 -2.71 24.56 -34.23
N LYS A 453 -2.82 23.29 -34.63
CA LYS A 453 -1.88 22.17 -34.43
C LYS A 453 -0.44 22.60 -34.71
N ASN A 454 0.41 22.61 -33.69
CA ASN A 454 1.86 22.80 -33.84
C ASN A 454 2.53 21.42 -33.82
N ASP A 455 3.20 21.04 -34.91
CA ASP A 455 3.91 19.76 -35.00
C ASP A 455 5.05 19.64 -33.96
N SER A 456 5.51 20.77 -33.40
CA SER A 456 6.46 20.80 -32.28
C SER A 456 5.94 20.17 -30.97
N GLU A 457 4.62 20.10 -30.77
CA GLU A 457 4.04 19.50 -29.57
C GLU A 457 4.14 17.97 -29.56
N PHE A 458 4.15 17.35 -30.74
CA PHE A 458 4.35 15.90 -30.91
C PHE A 458 5.81 15.48 -30.61
N ILE A 459 6.78 16.37 -30.82
CA ILE A 459 8.18 16.16 -30.41
C ILE A 459 8.29 16.13 -28.88
N PHE A 460 7.60 17.05 -28.20
CA PHE A 460 7.52 17.04 -26.73
C PHE A 460 6.82 15.79 -26.18
N LEU A 461 5.83 15.25 -26.90
CA LEU A 461 5.17 14.00 -26.53
C LEU A 461 6.16 12.81 -26.55
N ASN A 462 7.05 12.74 -27.56
CA ASN A 462 8.08 11.70 -27.60
C ASN A 462 9.07 11.82 -26.43
N GLN A 463 9.52 13.06 -26.13
CA GLN A 463 10.38 13.34 -24.98
C GLN A 463 9.71 13.00 -23.64
N LEU A 464 8.39 13.25 -23.53
CA LEU A 464 7.60 12.86 -22.37
C LEU A 464 7.55 11.34 -22.20
N GLY A 465 7.38 10.59 -23.29
CA GLY A 465 7.45 9.12 -23.29
C GLY A 465 8.78 8.61 -22.75
N GLY A 466 9.89 9.24 -23.15
CA GLY A 466 11.24 8.96 -22.64
C GLY A 466 11.40 9.25 -21.14
N ILE A 467 10.93 10.41 -20.66
CA ILE A 467 10.99 10.79 -19.23
C ILE A 467 10.13 9.85 -18.37
N LEU A 468 8.94 9.48 -18.85
CA LEU A 468 8.05 8.52 -18.17
C LEU A 468 8.57 7.08 -18.23
N GLY A 469 9.59 6.80 -19.06
CA GLY A 469 10.13 5.47 -19.26
C GLY A 469 9.09 4.50 -19.84
N MET A 470 8.20 5.00 -20.70
CA MET A 470 7.22 4.19 -21.40
C MET A 470 7.89 3.41 -22.52
N SER A 471 7.48 2.17 -22.70
CA SER A 471 7.91 1.38 -23.84
C SER A 471 7.21 1.83 -25.13
N VAL A 472 7.89 1.60 -26.25
CA VAL A 472 7.37 1.76 -27.62
C VAL A 472 5.98 1.12 -27.77
N LYS A 473 5.76 -0.08 -27.21
CA LYS A 473 4.47 -0.78 -27.26
C LYS A 473 3.38 -0.08 -26.45
N GLU A 474 3.69 0.34 -25.22
CA GLU A 474 2.76 1.10 -24.38
C GLU A 474 2.35 2.43 -25.05
N ILE A 475 3.26 3.10 -25.75
CA ILE A 475 2.97 4.33 -26.50
C ILE A 475 2.00 4.04 -27.64
N VAL A 476 2.27 3.02 -28.47
CA VAL A 476 1.35 2.60 -29.55
C VAL A 476 -0.03 2.26 -29.01
N ASP A 477 -0.09 1.52 -27.89
CA ASP A 477 -1.35 1.16 -27.25
C ASP A 477 -2.16 2.38 -26.82
N VAL A 478 -1.52 3.44 -26.32
CA VAL A 478 -2.22 4.69 -25.98
C VAL A 478 -2.78 5.37 -27.22
N HIS A 479 -1.95 5.55 -28.26
CA HIS A 479 -2.40 6.15 -29.52
C HIS A 479 -3.53 5.34 -30.17
N ARG A 480 -3.44 4.01 -30.14
CA ARG A 480 -4.47 3.09 -30.61
C ARG A 480 -5.75 3.21 -29.78
N SER A 481 -5.67 3.19 -28.45
CA SER A 481 -6.86 3.30 -27.58
C SER A 481 -7.61 4.62 -27.77
N LEU A 482 -6.89 5.71 -28.07
CA LEU A 482 -7.49 7.01 -28.33
C LEU A 482 -8.15 7.04 -29.71
N ALA A 483 -7.49 6.45 -30.72
CA ALA A 483 -8.06 6.22 -32.05
C ALA A 483 -9.33 5.37 -31.98
N GLU A 484 -9.34 4.27 -31.23
CA GLU A 484 -10.53 3.44 -30.99
C GLU A 484 -11.65 4.22 -30.32
N GLN A 485 -11.34 5.05 -29.32
CA GLN A 485 -12.33 5.87 -28.62
C GLN A 485 -12.96 6.91 -29.56
N ALA A 486 -12.14 7.61 -30.36
CA ALA A 486 -12.62 8.57 -31.35
C ALA A 486 -13.48 7.89 -32.43
N PHE A 487 -13.02 6.74 -32.94
CA PHE A 487 -13.76 5.93 -33.90
C PHE A 487 -15.09 5.46 -33.31
N ARG A 488 -15.11 4.96 -32.07
CA ARG A 488 -16.33 4.52 -31.39
C ARG A 488 -17.36 5.62 -31.23
N GLN A 489 -16.95 6.80 -30.76
CA GLN A 489 -17.87 7.93 -30.57
C GLN A 489 -18.51 8.36 -31.89
N GLN A 490 -17.74 8.45 -32.96
CA GLN A 490 -18.29 8.85 -34.26
C GLN A 490 -19.09 7.71 -34.92
N ALA A 491 -18.67 6.46 -34.75
CA ALA A 491 -19.39 5.28 -35.24
C ALA A 491 -20.74 5.10 -34.53
N GLU A 492 -20.85 5.40 -33.23
CA GLU A 492 -22.11 5.38 -32.49
C GLU A 492 -23.11 6.40 -33.04
N VAL A 493 -22.64 7.56 -33.52
CA VAL A 493 -23.48 8.58 -34.18
C VAL A 493 -23.95 8.10 -35.55
N ILE A 494 -23.07 7.51 -36.35
CA ILE A 494 -23.42 6.99 -37.69
C ILE A 494 -24.38 5.79 -37.60
N LEU A 495 -24.20 4.93 -36.59
CA LEU A 495 -24.97 3.72 -36.35
C LEU A 495 -26.15 3.94 -35.37
N ALA A 496 -26.62 5.17 -35.20
CA ALA A 496 -27.74 5.49 -34.31
C ALA A 496 -28.98 4.61 -34.55
N ASP A 497 -29.28 4.29 -35.82
CA ASP A 497 -30.44 3.48 -36.24
C ASP A 497 -30.19 1.96 -36.20
N GLY A 498 -28.99 1.51 -35.81
CA GLY A 498 -28.64 0.08 -35.70
C GLY A 498 -28.48 -0.68 -37.02
N GLN A 499 -28.78 -0.09 -38.17
CA GLN A 499 -28.68 -0.73 -39.49
C GLN A 499 -27.33 -0.47 -40.18
N LEU A 500 -26.70 -1.54 -40.66
CA LEU A 500 -25.52 -1.51 -41.54
C LEU A 500 -25.96 -1.40 -43.00
N THR A 501 -26.20 -0.18 -43.48
CA THR A 501 -26.41 0.06 -44.92
C THR A 501 -25.06 0.18 -45.63
N LYS A 502 -25.00 -0.14 -46.93
CA LYS A 502 -23.76 -0.01 -47.74
C LYS A 502 -23.12 1.38 -47.64
N ALA A 503 -23.95 2.43 -47.60
CA ALA A 503 -23.48 3.82 -47.43
C ALA A 503 -22.85 4.10 -46.06
N LYS A 504 -23.41 3.52 -44.98
CA LYS A 504 -22.83 3.65 -43.62
C LYS A 504 -21.53 2.87 -43.49
N VAL A 505 -21.41 1.72 -44.16
CA VAL A 505 -20.17 0.95 -44.23
C VAL A 505 -19.07 1.75 -44.94
N GLU A 506 -19.38 2.42 -46.05
CA GLU A 506 -18.42 3.32 -46.74
C GLU A 506 -18.01 4.52 -45.87
N GLN A 507 -18.96 5.13 -45.13
CA GLN A 507 -18.65 6.20 -44.18
C GLN A 507 -17.74 5.72 -43.04
N LEU A 508 -17.98 4.51 -42.51
CA LEU A 508 -17.14 3.91 -41.49
C LEU A 508 -15.74 3.54 -42.02
N ILE A 509 -15.61 3.11 -43.28
CA ILE A 509 -14.32 2.85 -43.92
C ILE A 509 -13.53 4.16 -44.13
N ASN A 510 -14.19 5.23 -44.54
CA ASN A 510 -13.55 6.54 -44.66
C ASN A 510 -13.08 7.06 -43.30
N LEU A 511 -13.91 6.90 -42.27
CA LEU A 511 -13.59 7.28 -40.89
C LEU A 511 -12.44 6.46 -40.31
N GLN A 512 -12.40 5.15 -40.61
CA GLN A 512 -11.28 4.28 -40.26
C GLN A 512 -9.97 4.78 -40.88
N LYS A 513 -9.99 5.18 -42.17
CA LYS A 513 -8.81 5.72 -42.86
C LYS A 513 -8.37 7.08 -42.31
N GLU A 514 -9.30 7.94 -41.89
CA GLU A 514 -8.99 9.23 -41.28
C GLU A 514 -8.36 9.09 -39.88
N VAL A 515 -8.82 8.12 -39.11
CA VAL A 515 -8.33 7.86 -37.74
C VAL A 515 -7.08 6.98 -37.73
N GLY A 516 -6.84 6.19 -38.78
CA GLY A 516 -5.68 5.31 -38.93
C GLY A 516 -5.77 4.02 -38.10
N LEU A 517 -6.99 3.56 -37.79
CA LEU A 517 -7.21 2.37 -36.97
C LEU A 517 -7.11 1.08 -37.83
N PRO A 518 -6.43 0.01 -37.35
CA PRO A 518 -6.39 -1.25 -38.09
C PRO A 518 -7.79 -1.86 -38.27
N GLU A 519 -7.99 -2.56 -39.38
CA GLU A 519 -9.32 -3.05 -39.81
C GLU A 519 -9.96 -4.02 -38.80
N GLU A 520 -9.16 -4.86 -38.16
CA GLU A 520 -9.65 -5.79 -37.15
C GLU A 520 -10.31 -5.09 -35.96
N TYR A 521 -9.72 -3.97 -35.50
CA TYR A 521 -10.22 -3.22 -34.36
C TYR A 521 -11.44 -2.39 -34.73
N ALA A 522 -11.43 -1.75 -35.90
CA ALA A 522 -12.61 -1.07 -36.43
C ALA A 522 -13.82 -2.02 -36.56
N GLN A 523 -13.59 -3.23 -37.11
CA GLN A 523 -14.63 -4.25 -37.22
C GLN A 523 -15.12 -4.75 -35.85
N LYS A 524 -14.23 -4.93 -34.86
CA LYS A 524 -14.63 -5.28 -33.48
C LYS A 524 -15.51 -4.19 -32.86
N VAL A 525 -15.15 -2.91 -33.04
CA VAL A 525 -15.94 -1.79 -32.53
C VAL A 525 -17.31 -1.74 -33.23
N ILE A 526 -17.37 -1.85 -34.55
CA ILE A 526 -18.63 -1.88 -35.32
C ILE A 526 -19.51 -3.05 -34.86
N LYS A 527 -18.94 -4.26 -34.71
CA LYS A 527 -19.67 -5.43 -34.18
C LYS A 527 -20.22 -5.15 -32.79
N SER A 528 -19.43 -4.56 -31.88
CA SER A 528 -19.89 -4.24 -30.52
C SER A 528 -21.00 -3.19 -30.49
N ILE A 529 -20.94 -2.16 -31.33
CA ILE A 529 -21.96 -1.11 -31.41
C ILE A 529 -23.25 -1.69 -32.00
N THR A 530 -23.14 -2.46 -33.08
CA THR A 530 -24.29 -3.10 -33.72
C THR A 530 -24.95 -4.10 -32.80
N THR A 531 -24.21 -4.97 -32.12
CA THR A 531 -24.81 -5.90 -31.14
C THR A 531 -25.50 -5.16 -30.00
N THR A 532 -24.90 -4.08 -29.47
CA THR A 532 -25.50 -3.30 -28.38
C THR A 532 -26.78 -2.59 -28.83
N LYS A 533 -26.81 -2.01 -30.03
CA LYS A 533 -27.98 -1.30 -30.56
C LYS A 533 -29.08 -2.27 -31.00
N MET A 534 -28.72 -3.41 -31.61
CA MET A 534 -29.66 -4.47 -31.94
C MET A 534 -30.30 -5.06 -30.69
N ALA A 535 -29.52 -5.30 -29.61
CA ALA A 535 -30.07 -5.74 -28.32
C ALA A 535 -31.09 -4.71 -27.77
N ALA A 536 -30.76 -3.42 -27.77
CA ALA A 536 -31.68 -2.37 -27.32
C ALA A 536 -32.97 -2.29 -28.19
N ALA A 537 -32.86 -2.49 -29.50
CA ALA A 537 -34.01 -2.53 -30.40
C ALA A 537 -34.90 -3.76 -30.14
N ILE A 538 -34.29 -4.94 -29.90
CA ILE A 538 -35.02 -6.15 -29.52
C ILE A 538 -35.73 -5.95 -28.17
N GLU A 539 -35.05 -5.42 -27.14
CA GLU A 539 -35.67 -5.14 -25.84
C GLU A 539 -36.87 -4.18 -25.97
N THR A 540 -36.76 -3.16 -26.81
CA THR A 540 -37.87 -2.23 -27.07
C THR A 540 -39.03 -2.92 -27.77
N ALA A 541 -38.77 -3.75 -28.78
CA ALA A 541 -39.81 -4.49 -29.48
C ALA A 541 -40.50 -5.56 -28.60
N VAL A 542 -39.78 -6.14 -27.65
CA VAL A 542 -40.36 -7.06 -26.65
C VAL A 542 -41.29 -6.32 -25.69
N THR A 543 -40.86 -5.17 -25.14
CA THR A 543 -41.70 -4.38 -24.21
C THR A 543 -42.96 -3.83 -24.88
N GLN A 544 -42.88 -3.47 -26.16
CA GLN A 544 -44.03 -3.06 -26.96
C GLN A 544 -44.92 -4.23 -27.40
N GLY A 545 -44.49 -5.47 -27.14
CA GLY A 545 -45.25 -6.67 -27.44
C GLY A 545 -45.38 -6.99 -28.92
N GLN A 546 -44.52 -6.42 -29.77
CA GLN A 546 -44.52 -6.61 -31.23
C GLN A 546 -43.76 -7.86 -31.67
N LEU A 547 -42.97 -8.48 -30.77
CA LEU A 547 -42.24 -9.71 -31.03
C LEU A 547 -43.01 -10.94 -30.52
N ASN A 548 -43.37 -11.82 -31.45
CA ASN A 548 -43.93 -13.15 -31.17
C ASN A 548 -42.85 -14.24 -31.25
N ILE A 549 -43.09 -15.40 -30.60
CA ILE A 549 -42.16 -16.53 -30.58
C ILE A 549 -41.73 -16.98 -32.00
N LYS A 550 -42.61 -16.83 -32.99
CA LYS A 550 -42.30 -17.11 -34.41
C LYS A 550 -41.24 -16.18 -34.99
N GLN A 551 -41.32 -14.89 -34.69
CA GLN A 551 -40.31 -13.90 -35.10
C GLN A 551 -39.00 -14.08 -34.34
N ILE A 552 -39.05 -14.57 -33.09
CA ILE A 552 -37.85 -14.92 -32.31
C ILE A 552 -37.15 -16.14 -32.93
N ARG A 553 -37.90 -17.15 -33.41
CA ARG A 553 -37.34 -18.28 -34.18
C ARG A 553 -36.70 -17.80 -35.48
N GLU A 554 -37.34 -16.91 -36.23
CA GLU A 554 -36.77 -16.30 -37.46
C GLU A 554 -35.48 -15.51 -37.17
N LEU A 555 -35.42 -14.80 -36.04
CA LEU A 555 -34.21 -14.09 -35.61
C LEU A 555 -33.08 -15.06 -35.20
N LYS A 556 -33.41 -16.20 -34.59
CA LYS A 556 -32.45 -17.26 -34.24
C LYS A 556 -31.93 -17.99 -35.50
N GLU A 557 -32.81 -18.29 -36.44
CA GLU A 557 -32.48 -18.91 -37.73
C GLU A 557 -31.60 -18.00 -38.62
N SER A 558 -31.76 -16.68 -38.50
CA SER A 558 -30.87 -15.70 -39.16
C SER A 558 -29.52 -15.50 -38.45
N GLY A 559 -29.22 -16.28 -37.40
CA GLY A 559 -27.91 -16.31 -36.75
C GLY A 559 -27.70 -15.24 -35.68
N VAL A 560 -28.77 -14.61 -35.17
CA VAL A 560 -28.70 -13.67 -34.05
C VAL A 560 -28.60 -14.43 -32.74
N ASP A 561 -27.52 -14.19 -31.99
CA ASP A 561 -27.31 -14.80 -30.68
C ASP A 561 -28.15 -14.11 -29.60
N LEU A 562 -29.41 -14.55 -29.50
CA LEU A 562 -30.39 -14.06 -28.53
C LEU A 562 -29.96 -14.31 -27.08
N ASP A 563 -29.03 -15.24 -26.84
CA ASP A 563 -28.57 -15.62 -25.50
C ASP A 563 -27.70 -14.56 -24.83
N ASN A 564 -27.01 -13.73 -25.60
CA ASN A 564 -26.24 -12.61 -25.07
C ASN A 564 -26.99 -11.27 -25.21
N MET A 565 -28.01 -11.21 -26.08
CA MET A 565 -28.68 -9.95 -26.45
C MET A 565 -29.97 -9.67 -25.68
N VAL A 566 -30.62 -10.67 -25.09
CA VAL A 566 -31.88 -10.50 -24.33
C VAL A 566 -31.69 -10.93 -22.89
N SER A 567 -31.99 -10.07 -21.93
CA SER A 567 -31.89 -10.41 -20.50
C SER A 567 -32.83 -11.56 -20.09
N ASN A 568 -32.41 -12.36 -19.08
CA ASN A 568 -33.20 -13.51 -18.59
C ASN A 568 -34.63 -13.11 -18.18
N ASN A 569 -34.79 -11.97 -17.50
CA ASN A 569 -36.10 -11.48 -17.09
C ASN A 569 -37.03 -11.19 -18.29
N MET A 570 -36.46 -10.70 -19.39
CA MET A 570 -37.23 -10.38 -20.59
C MET A 570 -37.66 -11.64 -21.34
N ARG A 571 -36.82 -12.69 -21.35
CA ARG A 571 -37.20 -14.02 -21.88
C ARG A 571 -38.31 -14.65 -21.08
N GLU A 572 -38.29 -14.52 -19.75
CA GLU A 572 -39.39 -14.99 -18.89
C GLU A 572 -40.70 -14.23 -19.15
N LEU A 573 -40.65 -12.92 -19.43
CA LEU A 573 -41.83 -12.14 -19.82
C LEU A 573 -42.40 -12.58 -21.18
N LEU A 574 -41.53 -12.83 -22.16
CA LEU A 574 -41.92 -13.39 -23.46
C LEU A 574 -42.58 -14.76 -23.30
N PHE A 575 -42.00 -15.63 -22.47
CA PHE A 575 -42.57 -16.93 -22.15
C PHE A 575 -43.95 -16.79 -21.49
N LYS A 576 -44.09 -15.90 -20.49
CA LYS A 576 -45.38 -15.65 -19.83
C LYS A 576 -46.45 -15.15 -20.79
N LYS A 577 -46.09 -14.23 -21.69
CA LYS A 577 -47.02 -13.66 -22.66
C LYS A 577 -47.47 -14.71 -23.67
N THR A 578 -46.53 -15.44 -24.26
CA THR A 578 -46.81 -16.49 -25.26
C THR A 578 -47.68 -17.61 -24.70
N VAL A 579 -47.37 -18.09 -23.49
CA VAL A 579 -48.21 -19.07 -22.78
C VAL A 579 -49.59 -18.50 -22.44
N GLY A 580 -49.66 -17.23 -22.04
CA GLY A 580 -50.94 -16.53 -21.77
C GLY A 580 -51.83 -16.41 -23.01
N ASP A 581 -51.24 -16.18 -24.18
CA ASP A 581 -51.93 -16.12 -25.47
C ASP A 581 -52.45 -17.51 -25.89
N ILE A 582 -51.67 -18.57 -25.64
CA ILE A 582 -52.11 -19.96 -25.88
C ILE A 582 -53.35 -20.29 -25.05
N PHE A 583 -53.37 -19.94 -23.76
CA PHE A 583 -54.52 -20.15 -22.88
C PHE A 583 -55.75 -19.27 -23.19
N SER A 584 -55.61 -18.26 -24.04
CA SER A 584 -56.70 -17.32 -24.41
C SER A 584 -57.14 -17.46 -25.88
N SER A 585 -56.73 -18.54 -26.54
CA SER A 585 -56.92 -18.75 -27.98
C SER A 585 -58.31 -19.30 -28.35
N GLY A 586 -59.11 -19.76 -27.38
CA GLY A 586 -60.47 -20.29 -27.59
C GLY A 586 -60.55 -21.68 -28.21
N SER A 587 -59.41 -22.30 -28.54
CA SER A 587 -59.34 -23.60 -29.24
C SER A 587 -59.48 -24.81 -28.29
N GLY A 588 -59.10 -24.66 -27.03
CA GLY A 588 -59.10 -25.75 -26.04
C GLY A 588 -58.07 -26.85 -26.32
N GLU A 589 -57.05 -26.53 -27.12
CA GLU A 589 -55.91 -27.41 -27.40
C GLU A 589 -54.67 -26.85 -26.70
N PHE A 590 -54.08 -27.69 -25.84
CA PHE A 590 -52.83 -27.40 -25.14
C PHE A 590 -51.83 -28.48 -25.56
N ASP A 591 -50.80 -28.08 -26.30
CA ASP A 591 -49.71 -28.96 -26.72
C ASP A 591 -48.61 -28.93 -25.65
N GLU A 592 -48.47 -30.05 -24.94
CA GLU A 592 -47.49 -30.21 -23.86
C GLU A 592 -46.05 -30.17 -24.38
N GLU A 593 -45.77 -30.69 -25.58
CA GLU A 593 -44.43 -30.71 -26.16
C GLU A 593 -44.01 -29.31 -26.60
N GLU A 594 -44.91 -28.57 -27.23
CA GLU A 594 -44.62 -27.19 -27.64
C GLU A 594 -44.36 -26.28 -26.44
N VAL A 595 -45.19 -26.37 -25.39
CA VAL A 595 -45.12 -25.46 -24.23
C VAL A 595 -44.01 -25.81 -23.24
N TYR A 596 -43.74 -27.10 -23.00
CA TYR A 596 -42.74 -27.51 -22.01
C TYR A 596 -41.35 -27.79 -22.60
N GLU A 597 -41.26 -28.08 -23.89
CA GLU A 597 -39.98 -28.46 -24.51
C GLU A 597 -39.50 -27.45 -25.56
N ASN A 598 -40.33 -27.10 -26.55
CA ASN A 598 -39.89 -26.28 -27.67
C ASN A 598 -39.70 -24.81 -27.27
N ILE A 599 -40.72 -24.18 -26.66
CA ILE A 599 -40.65 -22.75 -26.29
C ILE A 599 -39.55 -22.48 -25.23
N PRO A 600 -39.38 -23.31 -24.17
CA PRO A 600 -38.29 -23.12 -23.22
C PRO A 600 -36.90 -23.34 -23.84
N SER A 601 -36.77 -24.23 -24.82
CA SER A 601 -35.51 -24.45 -25.55
C SER A 601 -35.20 -23.32 -26.53
N ASP A 602 -36.23 -22.72 -27.14
CA ASP A 602 -36.08 -21.56 -28.02
C ASP A 602 -35.58 -20.33 -27.26
N LEU A 603 -36.12 -20.11 -26.05
CA LEU A 603 -35.80 -18.97 -25.17
C LEU A 603 -34.69 -19.25 -24.16
N ASN A 604 -34.16 -20.48 -24.12
CA ASN A 604 -33.13 -20.93 -23.17
C ASN A 604 -33.51 -20.67 -21.70
N ILE A 605 -34.75 -21.01 -21.34
CA ILE A 605 -35.28 -20.92 -19.97
C ILE A 605 -35.23 -22.31 -19.35
N SER A 606 -34.89 -22.41 -18.06
CA SER A 606 -34.90 -23.68 -17.34
C SER A 606 -36.28 -24.33 -17.37
N LYS A 607 -36.35 -25.61 -17.76
CA LYS A 607 -37.59 -26.41 -17.85
C LYS A 607 -38.41 -26.44 -16.56
N GLU A 608 -37.76 -26.30 -15.41
CA GLU A 608 -38.44 -26.29 -14.10
C GLU A 608 -39.18 -24.97 -13.85
N LYS A 609 -38.51 -23.83 -14.07
CA LYS A 609 -39.15 -22.51 -13.94
C LYS A 609 -40.25 -22.29 -14.97
N SER A 610 -40.09 -22.80 -16.20
CA SER A 610 -41.13 -22.71 -17.21
C SER A 610 -42.39 -23.48 -16.78
N ARG A 611 -42.23 -24.68 -16.20
CA ARG A 611 -43.34 -25.43 -15.60
C ARG A 611 -44.03 -24.64 -14.48
N ASP A 612 -43.29 -24.08 -13.53
CA ASP A 612 -43.89 -23.32 -12.43
C ASP A 612 -44.63 -22.07 -12.91
N VAL A 613 -44.08 -21.37 -13.91
CA VAL A 613 -44.73 -20.22 -14.55
C VAL A 613 -46.01 -20.62 -15.28
N VAL A 614 -46.01 -21.75 -16.02
CA VAL A 614 -47.21 -22.29 -16.68
C VAL A 614 -48.27 -22.65 -15.63
N ARG A 615 -47.89 -23.27 -14.50
CA ARG A 615 -48.83 -23.61 -13.42
C ARG A 615 -49.49 -22.38 -12.81
N GLN A 616 -48.70 -21.35 -12.49
CA GLN A 616 -49.21 -20.10 -11.93
C GLN A 616 -50.14 -19.38 -12.92
N LEU A 617 -49.77 -19.33 -14.20
CA LEU A 617 -50.60 -18.74 -15.24
C LEU A 617 -51.90 -19.53 -15.43
N ALA A 618 -51.83 -20.85 -15.53
CA ALA A 618 -53.01 -21.71 -15.66
C ALA A 618 -53.97 -21.54 -14.47
N GLN A 619 -53.46 -21.49 -13.23
CA GLN A 619 -54.30 -21.29 -12.04
C GLN A 619 -55.02 -19.93 -12.05
N SER A 620 -54.30 -18.84 -12.36
CA SER A 620 -54.90 -17.50 -12.44
C SER A 620 -55.88 -17.33 -13.59
N ARG A 621 -55.62 -17.98 -14.73
CA ARG A 621 -56.46 -17.90 -15.93
C ARG A 621 -57.69 -18.77 -15.80
N LEU A 622 -57.59 -19.95 -15.20
CA LEU A 622 -58.72 -20.86 -14.99
C LEU A 622 -59.85 -20.19 -14.20
N SER A 623 -59.54 -19.48 -13.11
CA SER A 623 -60.54 -18.70 -12.36
C SER A 623 -61.14 -17.55 -13.18
N ASN A 624 -60.30 -16.84 -13.94
CA ASN A 624 -60.74 -15.69 -14.72
C ASN A 624 -61.63 -16.10 -15.91
N SER A 625 -61.23 -17.14 -16.65
CA SER A 625 -62.01 -17.69 -17.76
C SER A 625 -63.34 -18.29 -17.29
N PHE A 626 -63.39 -18.84 -16.07
CA PHE A 626 -64.64 -19.30 -15.46
C PHE A 626 -65.58 -18.14 -15.10
N ILE A 627 -65.07 -17.08 -14.46
CA ILE A 627 -65.84 -15.87 -14.20
C ILE A 627 -66.32 -15.24 -15.52
N GLN A 628 -65.48 -15.24 -16.55
CA GLN A 628 -65.82 -14.75 -17.88
C GLN A 628 -66.91 -15.60 -18.55
N ALA A 629 -66.84 -16.93 -18.44
CA ALA A 629 -67.88 -17.82 -18.95
C ALA A 629 -69.24 -17.55 -18.29
N VAL A 630 -69.28 -17.36 -16.96
CA VAL A 630 -70.52 -17.01 -16.24
C VAL A 630 -71.01 -15.61 -16.60
N ALA A 631 -70.11 -14.63 -16.75
CA ALA A 631 -70.49 -13.29 -17.17
C ALA A 631 -71.08 -13.29 -18.60
N LEU A 632 -70.49 -14.04 -19.52
CA LEU A 632 -70.97 -14.20 -20.89
C LEU A 632 -72.28 -14.98 -20.97
N LEU A 633 -72.49 -15.94 -20.06
CA LEU A 633 -73.78 -16.63 -19.89
C LEU A 633 -74.89 -15.64 -19.53
N ARG A 634 -74.66 -14.76 -18.56
CA ARG A 634 -75.61 -13.71 -18.16
C ARG A 634 -75.90 -12.72 -19.29
N GLN A 635 -74.92 -12.50 -20.16
CA GLN A 635 -75.05 -11.67 -21.38
C GLN A 635 -75.68 -12.42 -22.57
N ARG A 636 -76.05 -13.71 -22.42
CA ARG A 636 -76.58 -14.59 -23.49
C ARG A 636 -75.66 -14.77 -24.71
N ASN A 637 -74.35 -14.55 -24.55
CA ASN A 637 -73.39 -14.75 -25.63
C ASN A 637 -72.89 -16.21 -25.67
N HIS A 638 -73.65 -17.08 -26.34
CA HIS A 638 -73.36 -18.52 -26.41
C HIS A 638 -72.00 -18.86 -27.04
N ARG A 639 -71.56 -18.11 -28.06
CA ARG A 639 -70.27 -18.35 -28.72
C ARG A 639 -69.08 -17.99 -27.82
N GLY A 640 -69.19 -16.89 -27.10
CA GLY A 640 -68.19 -16.48 -26.11
C GLY A 640 -68.09 -17.46 -24.94
N VAL A 641 -69.23 -17.98 -24.48
CA VAL A 641 -69.28 -19.02 -23.44
C VAL A 641 -68.51 -20.27 -23.88
N VAL A 642 -68.72 -20.76 -25.10
CA VAL A 642 -67.99 -21.94 -25.61
C VAL A 642 -66.48 -21.68 -25.71
N SER A 643 -66.07 -20.49 -26.14
CA SER A 643 -64.65 -20.09 -26.18
C SER A 643 -64.03 -20.11 -24.78
N SER A 644 -64.67 -19.46 -23.80
CA SER A 644 -64.16 -19.43 -22.42
C SER A 644 -64.18 -20.80 -21.74
N LEU A 645 -65.15 -21.67 -22.08
CA LEU A 645 -65.17 -23.06 -21.61
C LEU A 645 -64.06 -23.91 -22.25
N ASN A 646 -63.71 -23.66 -23.52
CA ASN A 646 -62.54 -24.27 -24.15
C ASN A 646 -61.23 -23.76 -23.53
N ASP A 647 -61.15 -22.48 -23.17
CA ASP A 647 -59.99 -21.91 -22.46
C ASP A 647 -59.81 -22.55 -21.07
N ILE A 648 -60.91 -22.84 -20.36
CA ILE A 648 -60.89 -23.61 -19.09
C ILE A 648 -60.35 -25.01 -19.33
N LEU A 649 -60.77 -25.69 -20.41
CA LEU A 649 -60.28 -27.02 -20.75
C LEU A 649 -58.78 -27.03 -21.11
N ALA A 650 -58.28 -25.99 -21.77
CA ALA A 650 -56.84 -25.82 -22.02
C ALA A 650 -56.07 -25.61 -20.71
N CYS A 651 -56.60 -24.81 -19.78
CA CYS A 651 -55.99 -24.59 -18.46
C CYS A 651 -56.00 -25.87 -17.60
N ASP A 652 -57.07 -26.67 -17.66
CA ASP A 652 -57.18 -27.92 -16.90
C ASP A 652 -56.29 -29.04 -17.46
N LYS A 653 -56.06 -29.07 -18.78
CA LYS A 653 -55.05 -29.96 -19.37
C LYS A 653 -53.63 -29.64 -18.88
N ALA A 654 -53.28 -28.36 -18.76
CA ALA A 654 -51.99 -27.94 -18.22
C ALA A 654 -51.85 -28.19 -16.71
N MET A 655 -52.96 -28.19 -15.97
CA MET A 655 -53.02 -28.46 -14.53
C MET A 655 -54.35 -29.13 -14.14
N PRO A 656 -54.38 -30.45 -13.86
CA PRO A 656 -55.59 -31.15 -13.45
C PRO A 656 -56.11 -30.56 -12.13
N SER A 657 -57.26 -29.88 -12.20
CA SER A 657 -57.79 -29.09 -11.09
C SER A 657 -58.94 -29.80 -10.37
N HIS A 658 -59.20 -29.36 -9.13
CA HIS A 658 -60.36 -29.79 -8.33
C HIS A 658 -61.64 -29.15 -8.88
N PRO A 659 -62.84 -29.71 -8.61
CA PRO A 659 -64.09 -29.14 -9.09
C PRO A 659 -64.23 -27.67 -8.70
N LEU A 660 -64.61 -26.82 -9.66
CA LEU A 660 -64.81 -25.40 -9.45
C LEU A 660 -66.07 -25.17 -8.61
N SER A 661 -65.93 -24.51 -7.46
CA SER A 661 -67.07 -24.16 -6.61
C SER A 661 -67.71 -22.84 -7.09
N TRP A 662 -69.00 -22.88 -7.42
CA TRP A 662 -69.80 -21.70 -7.72
C TRP A 662 -71.08 -21.71 -6.89
N GLU A 663 -71.54 -20.51 -6.50
CA GLU A 663 -72.66 -20.35 -5.56
C GLU A 663 -74.00 -20.80 -6.14
N LEU A 664 -74.17 -20.76 -7.47
CA LEU A 664 -75.40 -21.11 -8.17
C LEU A 664 -75.23 -22.37 -9.02
N SER A 665 -75.82 -23.48 -8.57
CA SER A 665 -75.79 -24.76 -9.29
C SER A 665 -76.57 -24.74 -10.61
N GLU A 666 -77.50 -23.80 -10.78
CA GLU A 666 -78.30 -23.63 -12.01
C GLU A 666 -77.46 -23.03 -13.15
N GLU A 667 -76.63 -22.02 -12.87
CA GLU A 667 -75.73 -21.41 -13.86
C GLU A 667 -74.70 -22.43 -14.40
N LEU A 668 -74.28 -23.40 -13.56
CA LEU A 668 -73.39 -24.49 -13.98
C LEU A 668 -74.08 -25.48 -14.93
N ALA A 669 -75.35 -25.78 -14.68
CA ALA A 669 -76.15 -26.64 -15.55
C ALA A 669 -76.42 -25.96 -16.90
N ASP A 670 -76.64 -24.65 -16.90
CA ASP A 670 -76.83 -23.86 -18.13
C ASP A 670 -75.55 -23.79 -18.99
N LEU A 671 -74.38 -23.59 -18.36
CA LEU A 671 -73.08 -23.65 -19.04
C LEU A 671 -72.85 -25.02 -19.70
N TYR A 672 -73.13 -26.10 -18.96
CA TYR A 672 -73.01 -27.46 -19.47
C TYR A 672 -73.98 -27.72 -20.64
N THR A 673 -75.21 -27.21 -20.56
CA THR A 673 -76.22 -27.34 -21.62
C THR A 673 -75.81 -26.58 -22.89
N ILE A 674 -75.27 -25.38 -22.77
CA ILE A 674 -74.76 -24.59 -23.92
C ILE A 674 -73.56 -25.30 -24.56
N PHE A 675 -72.67 -25.87 -23.74
CA PHE A 675 -71.53 -26.62 -24.25
C PHE A 675 -71.95 -27.91 -24.97
N ILE A 676 -72.94 -28.65 -24.44
CA ILE A 676 -73.51 -29.82 -25.12
C ILE A 676 -74.09 -29.46 -26.50
N LYS A 677 -74.77 -28.31 -26.60
CA LYS A 677 -75.34 -27.81 -27.86
C LYS A 677 -74.27 -27.52 -28.92
N SER A 678 -73.01 -27.31 -28.52
CA SER A 678 -71.89 -26.96 -29.41
C SER A 678 -71.14 -28.16 -30.01
N ASN A 679 -71.62 -29.40 -29.81
CA ASN A 679 -71.02 -30.66 -30.31
C ASN A 679 -69.51 -30.88 -29.98
N PRO A 680 -69.06 -30.74 -28.73
CA PRO A 680 -67.69 -31.03 -28.33
C PRO A 680 -67.36 -32.54 -28.33
N THR A 681 -66.06 -32.87 -28.44
CA THR A 681 -65.53 -34.23 -28.30
C THR A 681 -65.90 -34.86 -26.95
N PRO A 682 -66.19 -36.17 -26.89
CA PRO A 682 -66.69 -36.84 -25.68
C PRO A 682 -65.74 -36.70 -24.49
N GLU A 683 -64.43 -36.68 -24.72
CA GLU A 683 -63.41 -36.48 -23.69
C GLU A 683 -63.48 -35.08 -23.05
N LYS A 684 -63.74 -34.04 -23.86
CA LYS A 684 -63.91 -32.65 -23.38
C LYS A 684 -65.20 -32.51 -22.56
N LEU A 685 -66.26 -33.26 -22.91
CA LEU A 685 -67.52 -33.27 -22.18
C LEU A 685 -67.42 -33.92 -20.80
N THR A 686 -66.81 -35.11 -20.73
CA THR A 686 -66.61 -35.81 -19.46
C THR A 686 -65.71 -35.02 -18.53
N ARG A 687 -64.67 -34.37 -19.08
CA ARG A 687 -63.77 -33.54 -18.29
C ARG A 687 -64.44 -32.25 -17.81
N LEU A 688 -65.22 -31.57 -18.65
CA LEU A 688 -65.99 -30.40 -18.24
C LEU A 688 -67.03 -30.75 -17.17
N GLN A 689 -67.69 -31.90 -17.28
CA GLN A 689 -68.64 -32.41 -16.27
C GLN A 689 -67.97 -32.59 -14.91
N HIS A 690 -66.75 -33.17 -14.88
CA HIS A 690 -65.96 -33.30 -13.66
C HIS A 690 -65.56 -31.94 -13.08
N LEU A 691 -65.18 -30.98 -13.94
CA LEU A 691 -64.77 -29.63 -13.51
C LEU A 691 -65.92 -28.79 -12.95
N LEU A 692 -67.12 -28.92 -13.51
CA LEU A 692 -68.32 -28.22 -13.03
C LEU A 692 -68.98 -28.92 -11.83
N GLY A 693 -68.49 -30.10 -11.41
CA GLY A 693 -69.01 -30.83 -10.25
C GLY A 693 -70.46 -31.33 -10.40
N ILE A 694 -70.92 -31.55 -11.63
CA ILE A 694 -72.30 -31.96 -11.92
C ILE A 694 -72.45 -33.46 -11.64
N ARG A 695 -73.45 -33.85 -10.84
CA ARG A 695 -73.76 -35.26 -10.55
C ARG A 695 -74.12 -36.01 -11.84
N ASP A 696 -73.67 -37.25 -11.96
CA ASP A 696 -73.90 -38.10 -13.15
C ASP A 696 -75.39 -38.24 -13.52
N SER A 697 -76.28 -38.25 -12.52
CA SER A 697 -77.73 -38.28 -12.73
C SER A 697 -78.27 -37.01 -13.42
N THR A 698 -77.72 -35.84 -13.11
CA THR A 698 -78.14 -34.54 -13.66
C THR A 698 -77.55 -34.34 -15.04
N ALA A 699 -76.30 -34.76 -15.26
CA ALA A 699 -75.66 -34.74 -16.57
C ALA A 699 -76.38 -35.68 -17.56
N ALA A 700 -76.78 -36.89 -17.12
CA ALA A 700 -77.56 -37.83 -17.92
C ALA A 700 -78.94 -37.28 -18.29
N ALA A 701 -79.64 -36.62 -17.36
CA ALA A 701 -80.92 -35.97 -17.62
C ALA A 701 -80.81 -34.82 -18.65
N LEU A 702 -79.74 -34.01 -18.58
CA LEU A 702 -79.48 -32.94 -19.54
C LEU A 702 -79.08 -33.49 -20.93
N GLN A 703 -78.39 -34.62 -20.99
CA GLN A 703 -78.10 -35.34 -22.24
C GLN A 703 -79.35 -36.00 -22.84
N GLU A 704 -80.25 -36.57 -22.02
CA GLU A 704 -81.56 -37.07 -22.50
C GLU A 704 -82.45 -35.94 -23.02
N MET A 705 -82.40 -34.76 -22.38
CA MET A 705 -83.13 -33.58 -22.84
C MET A 705 -82.61 -33.09 -24.21
N ARG A 706 -81.30 -33.22 -24.49
CA ARG A 706 -80.72 -33.07 -25.84
C ARG A 706 -81.26 -34.14 -26.80
N GLY A 707 -81.32 -35.40 -26.38
CA GLY A 707 -81.88 -36.50 -27.18
C GLY A 707 -83.35 -36.28 -27.58
N ARG A 708 -84.14 -35.62 -26.72
CA ARG A 708 -85.53 -35.23 -27.05
C ARG A 708 -85.63 -34.04 -28.00
N LEU A 709 -84.70 -33.07 -27.92
CA LEU A 709 -84.70 -31.88 -28.79
C LEU A 709 -84.16 -32.16 -30.21
N ILE A 710 -83.22 -33.11 -30.37
CA ILE A 710 -82.73 -33.52 -31.70
C ILE A 710 -83.86 -34.18 -32.52
N ASN A 711 -84.79 -34.88 -31.87
CA ASN A 711 -85.94 -35.49 -32.55
C ASN A 711 -87.03 -34.48 -32.98
N THR A 712 -86.99 -33.25 -32.49
CA THR A 712 -87.92 -32.17 -32.88
C THR A 712 -87.32 -31.14 -33.82
N ALA A 713 -86.01 -31.17 -34.09
CA ALA A 713 -85.30 -30.16 -34.89
C ALA A 713 -84.96 -30.63 -36.32
N VAL A 714 -85.69 -31.62 -36.86
CA VAL A 714 -85.60 -31.99 -38.29
C VAL A 714 -86.55 -31.13 -39.15
N GLU A 715 -87.39 -30.29 -38.54
CA GLU A 715 -88.22 -29.31 -39.23
C GLU A 715 -87.89 -27.89 -38.75
N GLU A 716 -86.76 -27.34 -39.19
CA GLU A 716 -86.61 -25.88 -39.28
C GLU A 716 -86.22 -25.53 -40.72
N GLU A 717 -87.19 -24.94 -41.40
CA GLU A 717 -87.07 -24.29 -42.70
C GLU A 717 -85.98 -23.21 -42.68
N GLU A 718 -85.24 -23.12 -43.77
CA GLU A 718 -84.35 -22.01 -44.09
C GLU A 718 -85.11 -20.68 -44.02
N PHE A 719 -84.79 -19.84 -43.03
CA PHE A 719 -84.98 -18.40 -43.17
C PHE A 719 -83.62 -17.74 -43.42
N VAL A 720 -83.45 -17.33 -44.68
CA VAL A 720 -82.41 -16.41 -45.15
C VAL A 720 -82.73 -15.01 -44.62
N PHE A 721 -81.79 -14.41 -43.88
CA PHE A 721 -81.43 -12.99 -43.99
C PHE A 721 -80.00 -12.76 -43.50
#